data_AF-A0AAV0UAW4-F1
#
_entry.id   AF-A0AAV0UAW4-F1
#
_cell.length_a   1.000
_cell.length_b   1.000
_cell.length_c   1.000
_cell.angle_alpha   90.00
_cell.angle_beta   90.00
_cell.angle_gamma   90.00
#
_symmetry.space_group_name_H-M   'P 1'
#
loop_
_entity.id
_entity.type
_entity.pdbx_description
1 polymer ?
#
loop_
_entity_poly.entity_id
_entity_poly.type
_entity_poly.pdbx_seq_one_letter_code
_entity_poly.pdbx_strand_id
1 'polypeptide(L)'
;MDITTTVDIVVVYQRQEFYASAHASFDRKSLSLDLLQCQLFSLVGVKPDEQILMCFDTGKVLYAPSKLDVVTVVVPTEARPRFFLFSSTDLTSSLSEIAEDWRQICTKSTFGDAAVVQPAFEKITPGDSKFSFICEPCARTCTTGFQPVSPMKWNALQLMASRFISDVVVVAGDVDVAAPSGFIKLPVDLNYSASGNYMYLCVQRGGPRALTQVHVLLEQRGAGDAMSPVNVQLKGNIEQLETLAITDIAIVVGDQPVPSPGYVKITRNLNEGAMGSLPVFLYYRLLPLGGFACDSGAEHSDFGECLFATRHLTRVKSILDFEEQRLTIAQAALAAERRRGDTAVMEEHYRQHQPGMLKRLQSGLQRAQSYESKKMQEEALKRIPVDTLHERARSNTSPMPLYQDELIKQLLRWFKREFFTWMNQPHCSVCKYEKTRSVRTEGPSTAEEITGQASRVEVYQCLACGAYTRFPRYNDPVKLLDTRTGRCGEWANCFTLCCRAMGFEARYVLDVTDHVWTEVYSEHCKRWLHCDSCEEQLDCPLTYEVGWGKKLSYIFSFGHDEVVDSARRYTLNWSEMLARRQDVSEKWLETTINQINCGLWKRQSAERVAILTERMTDERNELLYRRSARHIEVNGRVSGSAEWKNRRNEAGKQEKVPISTAKCFNPFCFTGRTQSNLTRVPPDVNERAAQAIQVASNLSSVRFSSEALMMLLCPLTRTELRNFLWKNQPLLYLPLQDIPSTCSDRGVPLLDVSGYDNHADNSQRCGLRKPFRIPNAEPANDDNNGAGSKRNDEAFGMQLLGGNFLSIAGQNLPPLTDVLLSFLVRFDRNKALKDKKDVTVRVLAGRIGYPDLTPTKFRIHWSNSERQFLCKLQIEETTETAICTTSLLAFGQYAHVAVLLGKNAIAMYLNGTEILVLGGACRAKKSGVTIEGPASTYPGVAAVVSHVAMIPAQSPEEAQTFCDGMKAFVSAPPLKAFGSDGERGGERCFEVAAGAQSGYRVARILMWGSDCFDGLQFAYDKTDNLNVAPATVCGLLVGNANAQRQASQPTAMLDLLPDEIVTRMSGRKGAWIDSITLHTNFGRSITCGGKGEGDFDVPTPADSEIRAISFKIGDHLTDASVFVLQAAPIKALESKLAQDLEKILPSGKNPNRQLAISAALRYLGNIAHDPKESKFQRIRASNKYFAANVGVLGSEVAKSFMIWCGFEETFDHEDLFFTFQPWQLQDKPSLQRIAAEAHKRMHFLQNVGAQ
;
A
#
# COMPACT_ATOMS: atom_id res chain seq x y z
N MET A 1 -12.23 -2.73 32.41
CA MET A 1 -13.15 -3.51 31.56
C MET A 1 -12.94 -2.97 30.17
N ASP A 2 -11.86 -3.44 29.54
CA ASP A 2 -11.55 -3.06 28.17
C ASP A 2 -12.75 -3.39 27.31
N ILE A 3 -13.15 -2.40 26.54
CA ILE A 3 -14.13 -2.53 25.48
C ILE A 3 -13.44 -3.45 24.46
N THR A 4 -13.61 -4.74 24.68
CA THR A 4 -13.05 -5.78 23.84
C THR A 4 -13.46 -5.46 22.41
N THR A 5 -12.48 -5.09 21.58
CA THR A 5 -12.77 -4.81 20.18
C THR A 5 -13.17 -6.11 19.55
N THR A 6 -14.45 -6.27 19.44
CA THR A 6 -15.02 -7.40 18.76
C THR A 6 -15.04 -7.09 17.28
N VAL A 7 -14.59 -8.06 16.49
CA VAL A 7 -15.02 -8.19 15.10
C VAL A 7 -16.25 -9.06 15.16
N ASP A 8 -17.35 -8.57 14.61
CA ASP A 8 -18.44 -9.47 14.38
C ASP A 8 -17.97 -10.52 13.39
N ILE A 9 -18.10 -11.77 13.78
CA ILE A 9 -17.79 -12.91 12.94
C ILE A 9 -19.06 -13.70 12.74
N VAL A 10 -19.01 -14.51 11.71
CA VAL A 10 -20.02 -15.50 11.46
C VAL A 10 -19.37 -16.85 11.65
N VAL A 11 -19.91 -17.65 12.57
CA VAL A 11 -19.47 -19.03 12.74
C VAL A 11 -20.57 -19.97 12.31
N VAL A 12 -20.25 -20.84 11.37
CA VAL A 12 -21.14 -21.91 10.94
C VAL A 12 -20.71 -23.18 11.67
N TYR A 13 -21.61 -23.71 12.50
CA TYR A 13 -21.42 -24.96 13.23
C TYR A 13 -22.72 -25.78 13.14
N GLN A 14 -22.63 -27.07 12.80
CA GLN A 14 -23.78 -27.97 12.63
C GLN A 14 -24.93 -27.38 11.76
N ARG A 15 -24.58 -26.70 10.67
CA ARG A 15 -25.51 -26.05 9.70
C ARG A 15 -26.34 -24.90 10.27
N GLN A 16 -25.92 -24.29 11.37
CA GLN A 16 -26.51 -23.08 11.92
C GLN A 16 -25.50 -21.94 11.87
N GLU A 17 -25.97 -20.76 11.47
CA GLU A 17 -25.17 -19.54 11.47
C GLU A 17 -25.28 -18.85 12.82
N PHE A 18 -24.17 -18.79 13.54
CA PHE A 18 -24.06 -18.06 14.79
C PHE A 18 -23.35 -16.74 14.55
N TYR A 19 -23.99 -15.68 15.02
CA TYR A 19 -23.40 -14.36 15.04
C TYR A 19 -22.71 -14.17 16.37
N ALA A 20 -21.39 -14.10 16.34
CA ALA A 20 -20.58 -13.88 17.51
C ALA A 20 -19.74 -12.64 17.31
N SER A 21 -19.55 -11.90 18.39
CA SER A 21 -18.63 -10.77 18.41
C SER A 21 -17.33 -11.29 19.00
N ALA A 22 -16.38 -11.66 18.13
CA ALA A 22 -15.14 -12.30 18.54
C ALA A 22 -14.04 -11.30 18.84
N HIS A 23 -13.26 -11.56 19.87
CA HIS A 23 -12.17 -10.68 20.28
C HIS A 23 -11.08 -10.66 19.21
N ALA A 24 -10.99 -9.53 18.53
CA ALA A 24 -9.99 -9.27 17.53
C ALA A 24 -8.87 -8.43 18.13
N SER A 25 -7.72 -8.46 17.46
CA SER A 25 -6.71 -7.45 17.62
C SER A 25 -7.34 -6.09 17.43
N PHE A 26 -6.72 -5.11 18.06
CA PHE A 26 -7.22 -3.75 18.12
C PHE A 26 -7.43 -3.14 16.72
N ASP A 27 -6.67 -3.54 15.70
CA ASP A 27 -6.86 -3.11 14.31
C ASP A 27 -7.96 -3.85 13.54
N ARG A 28 -8.66 -4.81 14.18
CA ARG A 28 -9.64 -5.73 13.57
C ARG A 28 -9.07 -6.59 12.43
N LYS A 29 -7.74 -6.62 12.23
CA LYS A 29 -7.06 -7.35 11.14
C LYS A 29 -6.66 -8.75 11.54
N SER A 30 -6.69 -9.08 12.83
CA SER A 30 -6.42 -10.44 13.29
C SER A 30 -7.32 -10.87 14.45
N LEU A 31 -7.58 -12.17 14.56
CA LEU A 31 -8.31 -12.77 15.68
C LEU A 31 -7.34 -13.64 16.48
N SER A 32 -7.42 -13.57 17.81
CA SER A 32 -6.71 -14.53 18.67
C SER A 32 -7.43 -15.87 18.57
N LEU A 33 -6.74 -16.89 18.03
CA LEU A 33 -7.33 -18.22 17.85
C LEU A 33 -7.75 -18.81 19.20
N ASP A 34 -6.93 -18.67 20.24
CA ASP A 34 -7.21 -19.22 21.57
C ASP A 34 -8.44 -18.59 22.22
N LEU A 35 -8.60 -17.26 22.14
CA LEU A 35 -9.77 -16.56 22.67
C LEU A 35 -11.03 -16.88 21.87
N LEU A 36 -10.91 -16.94 20.54
CA LEU A 36 -11.99 -17.37 19.68
C LEU A 36 -12.43 -18.80 20.04
N GLN A 37 -11.49 -19.72 20.23
CA GLN A 37 -11.80 -21.09 20.61
C GLN A 37 -12.49 -21.15 21.99
N CYS A 38 -12.01 -20.38 22.98
CA CYS A 38 -12.68 -20.31 24.28
C CYS A 38 -14.11 -19.75 24.18
N GLN A 39 -14.32 -18.74 23.34
CA GLN A 39 -15.63 -18.17 23.11
C GLN A 39 -16.57 -19.14 22.38
N LEU A 40 -16.07 -19.88 21.39
CA LEU A 40 -16.83 -20.90 20.69
C LEU A 40 -17.17 -22.09 21.58
N PHE A 41 -16.29 -22.44 22.52
CA PHE A 41 -16.64 -23.42 23.55
C PHE A 41 -17.84 -22.94 24.38
N SER A 42 -17.88 -21.65 24.74
CA SER A 42 -19.03 -21.08 25.46
C SER A 42 -20.29 -20.95 24.59
N LEU A 43 -20.14 -20.73 23.28
CA LEU A 43 -21.27 -20.49 22.38
C LEU A 43 -21.92 -21.79 21.88
N VAL A 44 -21.10 -22.81 21.58
CA VAL A 44 -21.54 -24.06 20.93
C VAL A 44 -21.04 -25.34 21.60
N GLY A 45 -20.27 -25.25 22.70
CA GLY A 45 -19.95 -26.40 23.58
C GLY A 45 -18.80 -27.32 23.13
N VAL A 46 -18.08 -27.01 22.06
CA VAL A 46 -16.92 -27.81 21.58
C VAL A 46 -15.65 -27.38 22.31
N LYS A 47 -14.90 -28.28 22.95
CA LYS A 47 -13.71 -27.88 23.74
C LYS A 47 -12.58 -27.35 22.84
N PRO A 48 -11.76 -26.37 23.30
CA PRO A 48 -10.71 -25.77 22.46
C PRO A 48 -9.71 -26.75 21.82
N ASP A 49 -9.33 -27.81 22.54
CA ASP A 49 -8.47 -28.89 22.06
C ASP A 49 -9.16 -29.84 21.06
N GLU A 50 -10.49 -29.81 21.05
CA GLU A 50 -11.34 -30.52 20.10
C GLU A 50 -11.83 -29.63 18.95
N GLN A 51 -11.52 -28.32 18.96
CA GLN A 51 -11.97 -27.39 17.94
C GLN A 51 -10.99 -27.32 16.78
N ILE A 52 -11.55 -27.48 15.59
CA ILE A 52 -10.87 -27.21 14.35
C ILE A 52 -11.63 -26.04 13.68
N LEU A 53 -10.92 -24.99 13.24
CA LEU A 53 -11.49 -23.78 12.65
C LEU A 53 -10.95 -23.47 11.25
N MET A 54 -11.83 -23.41 10.26
CA MET A 54 -11.50 -23.00 8.90
C MET A 54 -11.98 -21.56 8.60
N CYS A 55 -11.05 -20.67 8.21
CA CYS A 55 -11.39 -19.33 7.73
C CYS A 55 -11.77 -19.37 6.24
N PHE A 56 -13.01 -18.99 5.92
CA PHE A 56 -13.52 -19.03 4.55
C PHE A 56 -12.76 -18.08 3.60
N ASP A 57 -12.50 -16.85 4.04
CA ASP A 57 -11.91 -15.79 3.22
C ASP A 57 -10.44 -16.06 2.85
N THR A 58 -9.77 -16.93 3.61
CA THR A 58 -8.35 -17.26 3.39
C THR A 58 -8.13 -18.72 2.99
N GLY A 59 -9.14 -19.58 3.11
CA GLY A 59 -9.04 -21.02 2.90
C GLY A 59 -8.08 -21.73 3.86
N LYS A 60 -7.63 -21.05 4.92
CA LYS A 60 -6.66 -21.58 5.88
C LYS A 60 -7.38 -22.33 6.99
N VAL A 61 -6.85 -23.51 7.30
CA VAL A 61 -7.14 -24.27 8.52
C VAL A 61 -6.29 -23.76 9.65
N LEU A 62 -6.96 -23.53 10.76
CA LEU A 62 -6.40 -22.90 11.92
C LEU A 62 -6.53 -23.93 13.04
N TYR A 63 -5.42 -24.63 13.26
CA TYR A 63 -5.28 -25.64 14.29
C TYR A 63 -4.10 -25.25 15.17
N ALA A 64 -4.30 -25.21 16.49
CA ALA A 64 -3.25 -24.98 17.48
C ALA A 64 -2.81 -26.34 18.06
N PRO A 65 -1.70 -26.95 17.58
CA PRO A 65 -1.28 -28.28 18.02
C PRO A 65 -0.72 -28.31 19.45
N SER A 66 -0.43 -27.16 20.07
CA SER A 66 -0.02 -27.07 21.47
C SER A 66 -0.44 -25.73 22.09
N LYS A 67 -0.69 -25.73 23.41
CA LYS A 67 -1.12 -24.55 24.20
C LYS A 67 -0.07 -23.42 24.31
N LEU A 68 1.11 -23.56 23.70
CA LEU A 68 2.24 -22.64 23.88
C LEU A 68 2.43 -21.64 22.71
N ASP A 69 1.77 -21.86 21.57
CA ASP A 69 1.86 -20.98 20.41
C ASP A 69 0.54 -20.21 20.21
N VAL A 70 0.51 -18.92 20.55
CA VAL A 70 -0.64 -18.05 20.29
C VAL A 70 -0.69 -17.74 18.79
N VAL A 71 -1.49 -18.52 18.05
CA VAL A 71 -1.67 -18.32 16.61
C VAL A 71 -2.70 -17.21 16.39
N THR A 72 -2.29 -16.10 15.75
CA THR A 72 -3.20 -15.04 15.33
C THR A 72 -3.66 -15.23 13.89
N VAL A 73 -4.97 -15.22 13.68
CA VAL A 73 -5.61 -15.41 12.38
C VAL A 73 -5.79 -14.08 11.69
N VAL A 74 -5.14 -13.83 10.56
CA VAL A 74 -5.38 -12.59 9.79
C VAL A 74 -6.75 -12.68 9.11
N VAL A 75 -7.59 -11.67 9.28
CA VAL A 75 -8.94 -11.60 8.71
C VAL A 75 -9.15 -10.30 7.92
N PRO A 76 -9.92 -10.34 6.82
CA PRO A 76 -10.13 -9.16 5.97
C PRO A 76 -10.92 -8.09 6.71
N THR A 77 -10.43 -6.84 6.69
CA THR A 77 -11.03 -5.72 7.45
C THR A 77 -12.20 -5.03 6.75
N GLU A 78 -12.57 -5.44 5.53
CA GLU A 78 -13.69 -4.86 4.76
C GLU A 78 -14.96 -5.73 4.74
N ALA A 79 -14.89 -6.98 5.22
CA ALA A 79 -16.00 -7.93 5.29
C ALA A 79 -16.12 -8.56 6.69
N ARG A 80 -17.29 -9.15 7.01
CA ARG A 80 -17.52 -9.86 8.29
C ARG A 80 -16.91 -11.27 8.16
N PRO A 81 -15.83 -11.63 8.88
CA PRO A 81 -15.14 -12.89 8.62
C PRO A 81 -16.01 -14.10 8.93
N ARG A 82 -15.98 -15.09 8.03
CA ARG A 82 -16.73 -16.34 8.19
C ARG A 82 -15.81 -17.51 8.54
N PHE A 83 -16.18 -18.21 9.62
CA PHE A 83 -15.51 -19.42 10.09
C PHE A 83 -16.43 -20.63 10.02
N PHE A 84 -15.88 -21.76 9.62
CA PHE A 84 -16.51 -23.07 9.78
C PHE A 84 -15.84 -23.79 10.95
N LEU A 85 -16.62 -24.24 11.92
CA LEU A 85 -16.14 -24.96 13.10
C LEU A 85 -16.45 -26.46 13.00
N PHE A 86 -15.50 -27.30 13.38
CA PHE A 86 -15.63 -28.76 13.42
C PHE A 86 -15.14 -29.30 14.79
N SER A 87 -15.69 -30.45 15.24
CA SER A 87 -15.29 -31.12 16.49
C SER A 87 -14.41 -32.35 16.22
N SER A 88 -13.32 -32.50 16.96
CA SER A 88 -12.39 -33.63 16.85
C SER A 88 -12.86 -34.87 17.61
N THR A 89 -13.80 -34.78 18.55
CA THR A 89 -14.35 -35.95 19.26
C THR A 89 -15.34 -36.76 18.41
N ASP A 90 -15.82 -36.17 17.31
CA ASP A 90 -16.56 -36.87 16.26
C ASP A 90 -15.65 -37.73 15.37
N LEU A 91 -14.31 -37.69 15.58
CA LEU A 91 -13.32 -38.51 14.87
C LEU A 91 -13.32 -39.95 15.42
N THR A 92 -14.29 -40.76 14.98
CA THR A 92 -14.12 -42.22 15.00
C THR A 92 -14.01 -42.79 13.59
N SER A 93 -12.75 -42.94 13.20
CA SER A 93 -12.21 -43.97 12.29
C SER A 93 -12.41 -43.85 10.77
N SER A 94 -11.27 -44.03 10.10
CA SER A 94 -11.01 -44.38 8.69
C SER A 94 -10.90 -43.23 7.66
N LEU A 95 -10.20 -43.51 6.56
CA LEU A 95 -9.92 -42.67 5.37
C LEU A 95 -8.60 -41.89 5.32
N SER A 96 -7.52 -42.41 5.93
CA SER A 96 -6.15 -41.90 5.71
C SER A 96 -5.57 -42.20 4.31
N GLU A 97 -6.36 -42.71 3.36
CA GLU A 97 -5.87 -43.21 2.06
C GLU A 97 -6.21 -42.33 0.84
N ILE A 98 -6.91 -41.18 0.99
CA ILE A 98 -7.48 -40.44 -0.16
C ILE A 98 -6.47 -39.47 -0.84
N ALA A 99 -5.30 -39.21 -0.25
CA ALA A 99 -4.43 -38.10 -0.66
C ALA A 99 -3.71 -38.29 -2.01
N GLU A 100 -3.56 -39.52 -2.53
CA GLU A 100 -2.72 -39.77 -3.71
C GLU A 100 -3.51 -39.82 -5.06
N ASP A 101 -4.84 -40.00 -5.07
CA ASP A 101 -5.61 -40.31 -6.30
C ASP A 101 -6.76 -39.32 -6.66
N TRP A 102 -6.83 -38.16 -6.02
CA TRP A 102 -7.99 -37.24 -6.10
C TRP A 102 -8.32 -36.71 -7.52
N ARG A 103 -7.37 -36.74 -8.48
CA ARG A 103 -7.61 -36.36 -9.90
C ARG A 103 -8.35 -37.43 -10.71
N GLN A 104 -8.33 -38.69 -10.25
CA GLN A 104 -8.84 -39.82 -11.03
C GLN A 104 -10.23 -40.30 -10.57
N ILE A 105 -10.82 -39.62 -9.58
CA ILE A 105 -12.07 -40.04 -8.93
C ILE A 105 -13.15 -38.98 -9.19
N CYS A 106 -14.37 -39.41 -9.55
CA CYS A 106 -15.50 -38.51 -9.74
C CYS A 106 -15.86 -37.81 -8.41
N THR A 107 -16.18 -36.51 -8.45
CA THR A 107 -16.54 -35.75 -7.25
C THR A 107 -17.69 -36.35 -6.44
N LYS A 108 -18.68 -36.99 -7.09
CA LYS A 108 -19.73 -37.72 -6.35
C LYS A 108 -19.22 -38.98 -5.65
N SER A 109 -18.20 -39.61 -6.23
CA SER A 109 -17.50 -40.76 -5.65
C SER A 109 -16.66 -40.40 -4.46
N THR A 110 -16.15 -39.18 -4.40
CA THR A 110 -15.43 -38.71 -3.20
C THR A 110 -16.37 -38.03 -2.20
N PHE A 111 -17.46 -37.39 -2.65
CA PHE A 111 -18.18 -36.38 -1.86
C PHE A 111 -19.72 -36.45 -1.90
N GLY A 112 -20.31 -37.58 -2.33
CA GLY A 112 -21.76 -37.78 -2.29
C GLY A 112 -22.53 -36.76 -3.14
N ASP A 113 -23.57 -36.14 -2.57
CA ASP A 113 -24.36 -35.09 -3.25
C ASP A 113 -23.78 -33.67 -3.06
N ALA A 114 -22.70 -33.52 -2.28
CA ALA A 114 -22.05 -32.23 -2.09
C ALA A 114 -21.27 -31.82 -3.35
N ALA A 115 -21.67 -30.71 -3.99
CA ALA A 115 -20.95 -30.18 -5.14
C ALA A 115 -19.57 -29.64 -4.70
N VAL A 116 -18.50 -30.02 -5.40
CA VAL A 116 -17.13 -29.53 -5.14
C VAL A 116 -16.53 -28.90 -6.39
N VAL A 117 -15.60 -27.95 -6.22
CA VAL A 117 -14.88 -27.26 -7.30
C VAL A 117 -14.08 -28.26 -8.13
N GLN A 118 -14.37 -28.36 -9.41
CA GLN A 118 -13.54 -29.10 -10.37
C GLN A 118 -13.70 -28.49 -11.77
N PRO A 119 -12.75 -28.71 -12.68
CA PRO A 119 -12.94 -28.34 -14.08
C PRO A 119 -14.21 -29.00 -14.64
N ALA A 120 -15.05 -28.21 -15.29
CA ALA A 120 -16.26 -28.70 -15.93
C ALA A 120 -15.94 -29.14 -17.36
N PHE A 121 -16.49 -30.28 -17.76
CA PHE A 121 -16.44 -30.77 -19.14
C PHE A 121 -17.84 -30.80 -19.72
N GLU A 122 -17.95 -30.48 -20.98
CA GLU A 122 -19.20 -30.56 -21.74
C GLU A 122 -19.21 -31.86 -22.54
N LYS A 123 -20.27 -32.66 -22.40
CA LYS A 123 -20.48 -33.87 -23.21
C LYS A 123 -20.81 -33.45 -24.64
N ILE A 124 -20.04 -33.93 -25.61
CA ILE A 124 -20.30 -33.69 -27.04
C ILE A 124 -21.17 -34.85 -27.54
N THR A 125 -22.49 -34.71 -27.41
CA THR A 125 -23.44 -35.69 -27.98
C THR A 125 -23.95 -35.17 -29.32
N PRO A 126 -23.80 -35.92 -30.43
CA PRO A 126 -24.35 -35.49 -31.71
C PRO A 126 -25.89 -35.48 -31.65
N GLY A 127 -26.50 -34.30 -31.76
CA GLY A 127 -27.96 -34.15 -31.94
C GLY A 127 -28.77 -33.77 -30.69
N ASP A 128 -28.16 -33.66 -29.51
CA ASP A 128 -28.86 -33.21 -28.30
C ASP A 128 -28.55 -31.73 -28.01
N SER A 129 -29.59 -30.96 -27.71
CA SER A 129 -29.52 -29.49 -27.49
C SER A 129 -29.37 -29.12 -26.02
N LYS A 130 -29.41 -30.11 -25.12
CA LYS A 130 -29.22 -29.91 -23.69
C LYS A 130 -27.74 -30.05 -23.32
N PHE A 131 -27.17 -28.95 -22.84
CA PHE A 131 -25.84 -28.95 -22.24
C PHE A 131 -25.82 -29.85 -21.00
N SER A 132 -25.18 -31.03 -21.10
CA SER A 132 -24.82 -31.83 -19.93
C SER A 132 -23.36 -31.60 -19.60
N PHE A 133 -23.14 -30.99 -18.43
CA PHE A 133 -21.82 -30.86 -17.87
C PHE A 133 -21.49 -32.16 -17.13
N ILE A 134 -20.22 -32.57 -17.15
CA ILE A 134 -19.68 -33.77 -16.51
C ILE A 134 -18.27 -33.49 -15.95
N CYS A 135 -17.80 -34.32 -15.02
CA CYS A 135 -16.47 -34.20 -14.43
C CYS A 135 -15.44 -34.83 -15.36
N GLU A 136 -14.14 -34.51 -15.18
CA GLU A 136 -13.09 -35.07 -16.03
C GLU A 136 -13.09 -36.61 -16.07
N PRO A 137 -13.18 -37.32 -14.92
CA PRO A 137 -13.19 -38.78 -14.94
C PRO A 137 -14.40 -39.32 -15.70
N CYS A 138 -15.62 -38.81 -15.46
CA CYS A 138 -16.80 -39.23 -16.19
C CYS A 138 -16.76 -38.86 -17.68
N ALA A 139 -16.13 -37.74 -18.04
CA ALA A 139 -15.90 -37.38 -19.44
C ALA A 139 -15.05 -38.43 -20.14
N ARG A 140 -13.96 -38.85 -19.48
CA ARG A 140 -13.02 -39.84 -20.01
C ARG A 140 -13.53 -41.28 -19.99
N THR A 141 -14.35 -41.66 -19.00
CA THR A 141 -14.78 -43.06 -18.80
C THR A 141 -16.21 -43.35 -19.22
N CYS A 142 -17.12 -42.37 -19.13
CA CYS A 142 -18.55 -42.57 -19.38
C CYS A 142 -19.03 -41.90 -20.68
N THR A 143 -18.19 -41.22 -21.45
CA THR A 143 -18.62 -40.58 -22.71
C THR A 143 -17.66 -40.85 -23.84
N THR A 144 -18.17 -40.85 -25.08
CA THR A 144 -17.37 -41.04 -26.30
C THR A 144 -16.81 -39.73 -26.86
N GLY A 145 -17.25 -38.57 -26.35
CA GLY A 145 -16.79 -37.25 -26.77
C GLY A 145 -17.05 -36.18 -25.72
N PHE A 146 -16.04 -35.36 -25.43
CA PHE A 146 -16.11 -34.29 -24.43
C PHE A 146 -15.14 -33.14 -24.75
N GLN A 147 -15.41 -31.95 -24.22
CA GLN A 147 -14.48 -30.81 -24.24
C GLN A 147 -14.44 -30.08 -22.89
N PRO A 148 -13.29 -29.53 -22.47
CA PRO A 148 -13.23 -28.67 -21.30
C PRO A 148 -14.01 -27.37 -21.54
N VAL A 149 -14.73 -26.91 -20.51
CA VAL A 149 -15.47 -25.64 -20.55
C VAL A 149 -14.49 -24.49 -20.26
N SER A 150 -14.32 -23.57 -21.23
CA SER A 150 -13.48 -22.38 -21.04
C SER A 150 -14.01 -21.47 -19.91
N PRO A 151 -13.13 -20.87 -19.07
CA PRO A 151 -13.52 -19.89 -18.07
C PRO A 151 -14.32 -18.70 -18.64
N MET A 152 -14.08 -18.35 -19.91
CA MET A 152 -14.80 -17.28 -20.60
C MET A 152 -16.26 -17.65 -20.91
N LYS A 153 -16.55 -18.94 -21.13
CA LYS A 153 -17.92 -19.43 -21.35
C LYS A 153 -18.76 -19.42 -20.07
N TRP A 154 -18.15 -19.34 -18.88
CA TRP A 154 -18.90 -19.29 -17.61
C TRP A 154 -19.79 -18.05 -17.47
N ASN A 155 -19.29 -16.90 -17.91
CA ASN A 155 -20.06 -15.64 -17.87
C ASN A 155 -21.10 -15.55 -18.99
N ALA A 156 -20.93 -16.32 -20.07
CA ALA A 156 -21.80 -16.28 -21.25
C ALA A 156 -23.00 -17.25 -21.16
N LEU A 157 -22.89 -18.33 -20.38
CA LEU A 157 -23.94 -19.34 -20.24
C LEU A 157 -24.90 -18.96 -19.11
N GLN A 158 -26.08 -18.47 -19.47
CA GLN A 158 -27.14 -18.08 -18.53
C GLN A 158 -27.51 -19.20 -17.54
N LEU A 159 -27.38 -20.48 -17.95
CA LEU A 159 -27.64 -21.66 -17.11
C LEU A 159 -26.62 -21.86 -15.98
N MET A 160 -25.42 -21.30 -16.13
CA MET A 160 -24.35 -21.30 -15.12
C MET A 160 -24.41 -20.02 -14.29
N ALA A 161 -24.59 -18.87 -14.94
CA ALA A 161 -24.74 -17.58 -14.28
C ALA A 161 -25.96 -17.56 -13.34
N SER A 162 -27.11 -18.08 -13.75
CA SER A 162 -28.35 -18.07 -12.95
C SER A 162 -28.34 -18.99 -11.72
N ARG A 163 -27.34 -19.85 -11.57
CA ARG A 163 -27.23 -20.77 -10.43
C ARG A 163 -26.93 -20.06 -9.12
N PHE A 164 -26.26 -18.92 -9.18
CA PHE A 164 -25.91 -18.12 -8.02
C PHE A 164 -26.71 -16.81 -7.98
N ILE A 165 -26.96 -16.35 -6.76
CA ILE A 165 -27.57 -15.06 -6.51
C ILE A 165 -26.45 -14.01 -6.57
N SER A 166 -26.61 -12.98 -7.38
CA SER A 166 -25.62 -11.91 -7.55
C SER A 166 -25.95 -10.66 -6.76
N ASP A 167 -27.22 -10.43 -6.45
CA ASP A 167 -27.67 -9.34 -5.58
C ASP A 167 -29.02 -9.67 -4.92
N VAL A 168 -29.33 -8.99 -3.80
CA VAL A 168 -30.60 -9.10 -3.07
C VAL A 168 -31.10 -7.72 -2.66
N VAL A 169 -32.42 -7.51 -2.74
CA VAL A 169 -33.06 -6.26 -2.36
C VAL A 169 -34.38 -6.54 -1.65
N VAL A 170 -34.73 -5.75 -0.65
CA VAL A 170 -36.03 -5.80 0.03
C VAL A 170 -36.91 -4.71 -0.54
N VAL A 171 -38.15 -5.06 -0.91
CA VAL A 171 -39.17 -4.10 -1.31
C VAL A 171 -40.27 -4.06 -0.28
N ALA A 172 -40.72 -2.85 0.08
CA ALA A 172 -41.81 -2.61 1.01
C ALA A 172 -42.96 -1.88 0.29
N GLY A 173 -44.19 -2.32 0.50
CA GLY A 173 -45.38 -1.73 -0.14
C GLY A 173 -46.64 -2.53 0.15
N ASP A 174 -47.62 -2.43 -0.75
CA ASP A 174 -48.82 -3.28 -0.72
C ASP A 174 -48.48 -4.74 -1.11
N VAL A 175 -49.42 -5.67 -0.90
CA VAL A 175 -49.24 -7.11 -1.14
C VAL A 175 -48.75 -7.42 -2.58
N ASP A 176 -49.11 -6.57 -3.52
CA ASP A 176 -48.86 -6.61 -4.95
C ASP A 176 -47.64 -5.79 -5.39
N VAL A 177 -46.81 -5.28 -4.46
CA VAL A 177 -45.57 -4.56 -4.79
C VAL A 177 -44.71 -5.36 -5.79
N ALA A 178 -44.33 -4.71 -6.89
CA ALA A 178 -43.57 -5.31 -7.97
C ALA A 178 -42.07 -5.42 -7.64
N ALA A 179 -41.40 -6.45 -8.17
CA ALA A 179 -39.95 -6.58 -8.07
C ALA A 179 -39.24 -5.51 -8.93
N PRO A 180 -38.06 -5.01 -8.51
CA PRO A 180 -37.22 -4.17 -9.36
C PRO A 180 -36.80 -4.89 -10.64
N SER A 181 -36.48 -4.14 -11.70
CA SER A 181 -36.08 -4.72 -12.99
C SER A 181 -34.86 -5.64 -12.81
N GLY A 182 -35.00 -6.90 -13.25
CA GLY A 182 -33.94 -7.92 -13.12
C GLY A 182 -33.95 -8.74 -11.83
N PHE A 183 -34.90 -8.50 -10.91
CA PHE A 183 -35.05 -9.26 -9.66
C PHE A 183 -36.31 -10.12 -9.64
N ILE A 184 -36.29 -11.23 -8.90
CA ILE A 184 -37.40 -12.17 -8.69
C ILE A 184 -37.89 -12.05 -7.24
N LYS A 185 -39.19 -11.76 -7.03
CA LYS A 185 -39.83 -11.64 -5.70
C LYS A 185 -40.11 -13.02 -5.10
N LEU A 186 -39.67 -13.26 -3.87
CA LEU A 186 -40.04 -14.43 -3.08
C LEU A 186 -41.46 -14.22 -2.48
N PRO A 187 -42.30 -15.27 -2.42
CA PRO A 187 -43.74 -15.11 -2.14
C PRO A 187 -44.09 -14.93 -0.65
N VAL A 188 -43.10 -14.96 0.26
CA VAL A 188 -43.31 -14.92 1.71
C VAL A 188 -43.05 -13.52 2.23
N ASP A 189 -44.01 -12.99 3.00
CA ASP A 189 -43.89 -11.70 3.67
C ASP A 189 -42.90 -11.77 4.84
N LEU A 190 -41.94 -10.85 4.88
CA LEU A 190 -40.92 -10.76 5.92
C LEU A 190 -41.50 -10.15 7.22
N ASN A 191 -42.62 -9.42 7.14
CA ASN A 191 -43.37 -8.89 8.29
C ASN A 191 -44.57 -9.77 8.64
N TYR A 192 -44.56 -11.06 8.27
CA TYR A 192 -45.71 -11.95 8.48
C TYR A 192 -46.18 -11.93 9.94
N SER A 193 -47.47 -11.63 10.17
CA SER A 193 -48.09 -11.46 11.51
C SER A 193 -47.58 -10.30 12.37
N ALA A 194 -46.78 -9.39 11.81
CA ALA A 194 -46.37 -8.12 12.42
C ALA A 194 -47.13 -6.94 11.78
N SER A 195 -47.25 -5.81 12.49
CA SER A 195 -47.95 -4.61 12.00
C SER A 195 -47.07 -3.74 11.09
N GLY A 196 -47.55 -3.38 9.89
CA GLY A 196 -46.91 -2.44 8.97
C GLY A 196 -47.07 -2.83 7.49
N ASN A 197 -46.25 -2.24 6.60
CA ASN A 197 -46.29 -2.56 5.17
C ASN A 197 -45.80 -3.99 4.90
N TYR A 198 -46.34 -4.63 3.85
CA TYR A 198 -45.84 -5.92 3.37
C TYR A 198 -44.41 -5.76 2.86
N MET A 199 -43.54 -6.69 3.24
CA MET A 199 -42.14 -6.67 2.83
C MET A 199 -41.77 -7.98 2.14
N TYR A 200 -41.19 -7.89 0.96
CA TYR A 200 -40.76 -9.07 0.20
C TYR A 200 -39.29 -9.00 -0.14
N LEU A 201 -38.62 -10.15 -0.05
CA LEU A 201 -37.25 -10.32 -0.53
C LEU A 201 -37.25 -10.58 -2.04
N CYS A 202 -36.48 -9.78 -2.77
CA CYS A 202 -36.24 -9.93 -4.20
C CYS A 202 -34.79 -10.35 -4.46
N VAL A 203 -34.57 -11.35 -5.31
CA VAL A 203 -33.24 -11.90 -5.62
C VAL A 203 -32.90 -11.71 -7.10
N GLN A 204 -31.67 -11.30 -7.40
CA GLN A 204 -31.12 -11.24 -8.76
C GLN A 204 -30.17 -12.42 -8.97
N ARG A 205 -30.29 -13.10 -10.11
CA ARG A 205 -29.46 -14.27 -10.47
C ARG A 205 -28.58 -13.93 -11.67
N GLY A 206 -27.30 -14.35 -11.64
CA GLY A 206 -26.34 -14.17 -12.74
C GLY A 206 -25.45 -12.93 -12.70
N GLY A 207 -24.33 -12.97 -13.42
CA GLY A 207 -23.32 -11.90 -13.51
C GLY A 207 -21.89 -12.40 -13.27
N PRO A 208 -20.85 -11.55 -13.44
CA PRO A 208 -19.45 -11.91 -13.21
C PRO A 208 -19.05 -11.96 -11.71
N ARG A 209 -20.00 -11.74 -10.81
CA ARG A 209 -19.83 -11.75 -9.35
C ARG A 209 -20.99 -12.49 -8.70
N ALA A 210 -20.76 -13.11 -7.56
CA ALA A 210 -21.78 -13.84 -6.81
C ALA A 210 -21.81 -13.37 -5.35
N LEU A 211 -22.99 -13.49 -4.73
CA LEU A 211 -23.14 -13.31 -3.30
C LEU A 211 -22.48 -14.49 -2.59
N THR A 212 -21.55 -14.18 -1.71
CA THR A 212 -20.91 -15.17 -0.84
C THR A 212 -21.59 -15.20 0.53
N GLN A 213 -22.25 -14.10 0.93
CA GLN A 213 -22.91 -13.93 2.23
C GLN A 213 -24.11 -12.98 2.14
N VAL A 214 -25.11 -13.19 3.01
CA VAL A 214 -26.25 -12.29 3.23
C VAL A 214 -26.28 -11.86 4.69
N HIS A 215 -26.35 -10.55 4.92
CA HIS A 215 -26.40 -9.95 6.25
C HIS A 215 -27.80 -9.40 6.53
N VAL A 216 -28.34 -9.74 7.70
CA VAL A 216 -29.62 -9.22 8.22
C VAL A 216 -29.38 -8.14 9.25
N LEU A 217 -29.75 -6.91 8.92
CA LEU A 217 -29.73 -5.75 9.82
C LEU A 217 -31.17 -5.39 10.21
N LEU A 218 -31.44 -5.41 11.52
CA LEU A 218 -32.70 -4.98 12.13
C LEU A 218 -32.44 -3.64 12.81
N GLU A 219 -33.11 -2.57 12.38
CA GLU A 219 -33.02 -1.26 13.03
C GLU A 219 -33.94 -1.19 14.27
N GLN A 220 -33.41 -0.77 15.42
CA GLN A 220 -34.18 -0.71 16.67
C GLN A 220 -35.04 0.56 16.79
N ARG A 221 -36.22 0.41 17.42
CA ARG A 221 -37.25 1.44 17.66
C ARG A 221 -36.71 2.71 18.33
N GLY A 222 -37.18 3.87 17.88
CA GLY A 222 -37.16 5.10 18.66
C GLY A 222 -38.25 5.07 19.75
N ALA A 223 -37.91 5.51 20.96
CA ALA A 223 -38.85 5.62 22.07
C ALA A 223 -39.93 6.68 21.77
N GLY A 224 -41.07 6.27 21.20
CA GLY A 224 -42.21 7.16 20.97
C GLY A 224 -43.24 6.67 19.95
N ASP A 225 -42.90 5.76 19.03
CA ASP A 225 -43.80 5.37 17.94
C ASP A 225 -44.15 3.87 18.02
N ALA A 226 -45.30 3.56 18.61
CA ALA A 226 -45.71 2.20 18.91
C ALA A 226 -46.31 1.44 17.71
N MET A 227 -46.46 2.08 16.54
CA MET A 227 -47.18 1.50 15.38
C MET A 227 -46.39 1.47 14.06
N SER A 228 -45.08 1.71 14.05
CA SER A 228 -44.29 1.69 12.81
C SER A 228 -43.54 0.35 12.59
N PRO A 229 -43.47 -0.17 11.35
CA PRO A 229 -42.82 -1.44 11.02
C PRO A 229 -41.30 -1.46 11.30
N VAL A 230 -40.77 -2.66 11.58
CA VAL A 230 -39.32 -2.91 11.66
C VAL A 230 -38.73 -2.86 10.24
N ASN A 231 -37.83 -1.92 9.99
CA ASN A 231 -37.09 -1.89 8.72
C ASN A 231 -36.04 -3.00 8.71
N VAL A 232 -36.23 -3.98 7.83
CA VAL A 232 -35.26 -5.05 7.57
C VAL A 232 -34.38 -4.63 6.39
N GLN A 233 -33.08 -4.42 6.64
CA GLN A 233 -32.10 -4.24 5.57
C GLN A 233 -31.31 -5.53 5.37
N LEU A 234 -31.29 -6.02 4.12
CA LEU A 234 -30.44 -7.11 3.69
C LEU A 234 -29.26 -6.55 2.90
N LYS A 235 -28.04 -6.91 3.30
CA LYS A 235 -26.82 -6.51 2.60
C LYS A 235 -26.06 -7.75 2.17
N GLY A 236 -25.75 -7.86 0.88
CA GLY A 236 -24.93 -8.93 0.34
C GLY A 236 -23.45 -8.56 0.28
N ASN A 237 -22.54 -9.51 0.53
CA ASN A 237 -21.12 -9.35 0.16
C ASN A 237 -20.90 -9.94 -1.23
N ILE A 238 -20.23 -9.19 -2.11
CA ILE A 238 -20.04 -9.51 -3.52
C ILE A 238 -18.55 -9.58 -3.81
N GLU A 239 -18.07 -10.76 -4.20
CA GLU A 239 -16.65 -11.00 -4.50
C GLU A 239 -16.48 -11.49 -5.95
N GLN A 240 -15.25 -11.42 -6.47
CA GLN A 240 -14.90 -12.11 -7.72
C GLN A 240 -15.08 -13.62 -7.51
N LEU A 241 -15.44 -14.34 -8.58
CA LEU A 241 -15.84 -15.74 -8.51
C LEU A 241 -14.62 -16.65 -8.15
N GLU A 242 -14.25 -16.75 -6.87
CA GLU A 242 -13.03 -17.45 -6.45
C GLU A 242 -13.24 -18.75 -5.62
N THR A 243 -14.28 -18.88 -4.77
CA THR A 243 -14.42 -20.03 -3.83
C THR A 243 -15.85 -20.60 -3.56
N LEU A 244 -16.75 -19.97 -2.79
CA LEU A 244 -18.17 -20.40 -2.55
C LEU A 244 -19.18 -19.28 -2.84
N ALA A 245 -20.41 -19.64 -3.24
CA ALA A 245 -21.51 -18.71 -3.50
C ALA A 245 -22.87 -19.22 -2.99
N ILE A 246 -23.77 -18.27 -2.72
CA ILE A 246 -25.16 -18.52 -2.35
C ILE A 246 -25.95 -18.84 -3.62
N THR A 247 -26.53 -20.04 -3.66
CA THR A 247 -27.31 -20.52 -4.80
C THR A 247 -28.82 -20.42 -4.60
N ASP A 248 -29.26 -20.38 -3.35
CA ASP A 248 -30.67 -20.30 -3.01
C ASP A 248 -30.92 -19.68 -1.63
N ILE A 249 -32.07 -19.02 -1.47
CA ILE A 249 -32.55 -18.42 -0.21
C ILE A 249 -34.03 -18.79 -0.02
N ALA A 250 -34.38 -19.29 1.16
CA ALA A 250 -35.73 -19.64 1.57
C ALA A 250 -36.13 -18.88 2.86
N ILE A 251 -37.42 -18.60 3.01
CA ILE A 251 -38.01 -17.92 4.16
C ILE A 251 -38.93 -18.91 4.88
N VAL A 252 -38.75 -19.08 6.18
CA VAL A 252 -39.53 -20.04 7.00
C VAL A 252 -40.20 -19.28 8.15
N VAL A 253 -41.51 -19.47 8.31
CA VAL A 253 -42.34 -18.83 9.34
C VAL A 253 -42.69 -19.85 10.43
N GLY A 254 -42.44 -19.50 11.69
CA GLY A 254 -42.70 -20.37 12.83
C GLY A 254 -41.91 -21.69 12.75
N ASP A 255 -42.59 -22.78 13.06
CA ASP A 255 -42.04 -24.14 13.05
C ASP A 255 -42.27 -24.86 11.72
N GLN A 256 -42.47 -24.11 10.61
CA GLN A 256 -42.62 -24.74 9.30
C GLN A 256 -41.36 -25.55 8.91
N PRO A 257 -41.54 -26.69 8.22
CA PRO A 257 -40.42 -27.55 7.84
C PRO A 257 -39.49 -26.85 6.84
N VAL A 258 -38.18 -26.99 7.07
CA VAL A 258 -37.12 -26.43 6.21
C VAL A 258 -37.15 -27.16 4.85
N PRO A 259 -36.90 -26.47 3.72
CA PRO A 259 -37.03 -27.07 2.38
C PRO A 259 -36.13 -28.28 2.11
N SER A 260 -34.92 -28.34 2.69
CA SER A 260 -34.01 -29.50 2.59
C SER A 260 -32.91 -29.48 3.67
N PRO A 261 -32.22 -30.61 3.94
CA PRO A 261 -31.18 -30.69 4.99
C PRO A 261 -29.94 -29.80 4.75
N GLY A 262 -29.69 -29.33 3.52
CA GLY A 262 -28.47 -28.63 3.14
C GLY A 262 -28.50 -27.10 3.29
N TYR A 263 -29.55 -26.53 3.90
CA TYR A 263 -29.61 -25.09 4.16
C TYR A 263 -28.95 -24.72 5.48
N VAL A 264 -28.27 -23.59 5.47
CA VAL A 264 -27.76 -22.92 6.66
C VAL A 264 -28.83 -21.98 7.18
N LYS A 265 -29.21 -22.14 8.45
CA LYS A 265 -30.18 -21.26 9.14
C LYS A 265 -29.50 -19.97 9.58
N ILE A 266 -30.04 -18.82 9.18
CA ILE A 266 -29.75 -17.53 9.82
C ILE A 266 -30.55 -17.50 11.13
N THR A 267 -29.84 -17.51 12.26
CA THR A 267 -30.46 -17.66 13.60
C THR A 267 -31.23 -16.42 14.07
N ARG A 268 -31.13 -15.28 13.37
CA ARG A 268 -31.89 -14.05 13.68
C ARG A 268 -33.35 -14.14 13.23
N ASN A 269 -34.27 -13.84 14.14
CA ASN A 269 -35.70 -13.74 13.87
C ASN A 269 -36.01 -12.34 13.30
N LEU A 270 -36.60 -12.26 12.11
CA LEU A 270 -36.93 -10.98 11.46
C LEU A 270 -38.05 -10.20 12.19
N ASN A 271 -38.91 -10.90 12.94
CA ASN A 271 -39.99 -10.30 13.71
C ASN A 271 -39.63 -10.06 15.19
N GLU A 272 -38.35 -10.10 15.53
CA GLU A 272 -37.90 -9.89 16.91
C GLU A 272 -38.32 -8.50 17.42
N GLY A 273 -39.05 -8.46 18.54
CA GLY A 273 -39.59 -7.23 19.14
C GLY A 273 -41.03 -6.86 18.73
N ALA A 274 -41.64 -7.59 17.78
CA ALA A 274 -43.05 -7.43 17.44
C ALA A 274 -43.94 -8.34 18.33
N MET A 275 -44.55 -7.73 19.36
CA MET A 275 -45.37 -8.43 20.37
C MET A 275 -46.51 -9.24 19.71
N GLY A 276 -46.53 -10.56 19.93
CA GLY A 276 -47.58 -11.47 19.45
C GLY A 276 -47.42 -12.01 18.03
N SER A 277 -46.33 -11.67 17.33
CA SER A 277 -46.04 -12.18 15.98
C SER A 277 -45.27 -13.51 16.00
N LEU A 278 -45.45 -14.33 14.94
CA LEU A 278 -44.68 -15.55 14.72
C LEU A 278 -43.25 -15.23 14.29
N PRO A 279 -42.26 -16.05 14.68
CA PRO A 279 -40.88 -15.81 14.26
C PRO A 279 -40.70 -16.13 12.78
N VAL A 280 -39.88 -15.33 12.08
CA VAL A 280 -39.57 -15.51 10.66
C VAL A 280 -38.05 -15.62 10.50
N PHE A 281 -37.58 -16.69 9.84
CA PHE A 281 -36.15 -16.97 9.67
C PHE A 281 -35.78 -17.11 8.19
N LEU A 282 -34.55 -16.70 7.86
CA LEU A 282 -33.95 -16.92 6.54
C LEU A 282 -33.06 -18.16 6.55
N TYR A 283 -33.10 -18.91 5.47
CA TYR A 283 -32.26 -20.07 5.20
C TYR A 283 -31.57 -19.89 3.86
N TYR A 284 -30.29 -20.22 3.74
CA TYR A 284 -29.58 -20.15 2.46
C TYR A 284 -28.72 -21.39 2.19
N ARG A 285 -28.42 -21.64 0.91
CA ARG A 285 -27.59 -22.77 0.48
C ARG A 285 -26.27 -22.27 -0.11
N LEU A 286 -25.15 -22.77 0.41
CA LEU A 286 -23.80 -22.50 -0.09
C LEU A 286 -23.31 -23.65 -0.97
N LEU A 287 -22.78 -23.31 -2.15
CA LEU A 287 -22.09 -24.25 -3.03
C LEU A 287 -20.82 -23.59 -3.58
N PRO A 288 -19.78 -24.37 -3.91
CA PRO A 288 -18.58 -23.80 -4.51
C PRO A 288 -18.83 -23.09 -5.83
N LEU A 289 -18.17 -21.95 -5.99
CA LEU A 289 -18.21 -21.13 -7.18
C LEU A 289 -17.74 -21.96 -8.37
N GLY A 290 -18.55 -22.07 -9.42
CA GLY A 290 -18.28 -22.95 -10.56
C GLY A 290 -18.01 -24.42 -10.20
N GLY A 291 -18.47 -24.87 -9.02
CA GLY A 291 -18.49 -26.26 -8.63
C GLY A 291 -19.40 -27.02 -9.56
N PHE A 292 -18.80 -27.79 -10.46
CA PHE A 292 -19.54 -28.72 -11.26
C PHE A 292 -19.77 -30.00 -10.43
N ALA A 293 -21.00 -30.24 -9.97
CA ALA A 293 -21.39 -31.57 -9.51
C ALA A 293 -21.77 -32.40 -10.72
N CYS A 294 -21.16 -33.57 -10.86
CA CYS A 294 -21.59 -34.57 -11.85
C CYS A 294 -23.10 -34.76 -11.73
N ASP A 295 -23.88 -34.44 -12.75
CA ASP A 295 -25.34 -34.54 -12.69
C ASP A 295 -25.77 -36.01 -12.80
N SER A 296 -25.40 -36.81 -11.80
CA SER A 296 -25.60 -38.27 -11.78
C SER A 296 -27.01 -38.70 -11.39
N GLY A 297 -27.96 -37.75 -11.36
CA GLY A 297 -29.36 -38.09 -11.18
C GLY A 297 -29.95 -38.83 -12.38
N ALA A 298 -29.25 -38.82 -13.52
CA ALA A 298 -29.63 -39.53 -14.72
C ALA A 298 -28.39 -40.08 -15.44
N GLU A 299 -28.53 -41.32 -15.93
CA GLU A 299 -27.64 -42.09 -16.80
C GLU A 299 -26.59 -41.24 -17.56
N HIS A 300 -25.33 -41.29 -17.11
CA HIS A 300 -24.23 -40.55 -17.74
C HIS A 300 -23.94 -41.02 -19.18
N SER A 301 -24.38 -42.23 -19.51
CA SER A 301 -24.00 -42.96 -20.72
C SER A 301 -24.98 -44.09 -21.02
N ASP A 302 -24.96 -44.58 -22.25
CA ASP A 302 -25.65 -45.79 -22.70
C ASP A 302 -25.19 -47.06 -21.94
N PHE A 303 -24.13 -46.97 -21.12
CA PHE A 303 -23.56 -48.04 -20.30
C PHE A 303 -24.07 -48.07 -18.84
N GLY A 304 -25.00 -47.18 -18.46
CA GLY A 304 -25.64 -47.17 -17.14
C GLY A 304 -25.06 -46.18 -16.11
N GLU A 305 -25.27 -46.47 -14.82
CA GLU A 305 -24.85 -45.63 -13.69
C GLU A 305 -23.33 -45.40 -13.67
N CYS A 306 -22.87 -44.35 -12.98
CA CYS A 306 -21.45 -44.01 -12.86
C CYS A 306 -20.64 -45.24 -12.40
N LEU A 307 -19.54 -45.61 -13.08
CA LEU A 307 -18.67 -46.75 -12.71
C LEU A 307 -18.10 -46.62 -11.28
N PHE A 308 -18.10 -45.42 -10.74
CA PHE A 308 -17.63 -45.11 -9.40
C PHE A 308 -18.79 -44.89 -8.40
N ALA A 309 -20.04 -45.15 -8.80
CA ALA A 309 -21.26 -44.96 -8.00
C ALA A 309 -21.23 -45.69 -6.66
N THR A 310 -20.73 -46.92 -6.65
CA THR A 310 -20.60 -47.74 -5.43
C THR A 310 -19.61 -47.18 -4.42
N ARG A 311 -18.72 -46.27 -4.85
CA ARG A 311 -17.76 -45.57 -3.98
C ARG A 311 -18.31 -44.26 -3.43
N HIS A 312 -19.51 -43.83 -3.83
CA HIS A 312 -20.14 -42.60 -3.35
C HIS A 312 -20.29 -42.63 -1.82
N LEU A 313 -19.89 -41.54 -1.16
CA LEU A 313 -20.21 -41.31 0.24
C LEU A 313 -21.69 -40.92 0.36
N THR A 314 -22.57 -41.91 0.48
CA THR A 314 -24.04 -41.73 0.54
C THR A 314 -24.54 -40.94 1.75
N ARG A 315 -23.68 -40.70 2.75
CA ARG A 315 -24.01 -39.94 3.96
C ARG A 315 -23.70 -38.45 3.84
N VAL A 316 -22.95 -38.02 2.82
CA VAL A 316 -22.55 -36.62 2.64
C VAL A 316 -23.49 -35.92 1.65
N LYS A 317 -24.29 -34.98 2.15
CA LYS A 317 -25.31 -34.23 1.38
C LYS A 317 -24.98 -32.74 1.24
N SER A 318 -24.04 -32.23 2.02
CA SER A 318 -23.59 -30.84 2.03
C SER A 318 -22.08 -30.76 2.21
N ILE A 319 -21.44 -29.70 1.71
CA ILE A 319 -20.02 -29.41 1.97
C ILE A 319 -19.72 -29.21 3.46
N LEU A 320 -20.74 -28.98 4.27
CA LEU A 320 -20.67 -28.87 5.73
C LEU A 320 -20.63 -30.22 6.45
N ASP A 321 -20.70 -31.33 5.71
CA ASP A 321 -20.67 -32.69 6.27
C ASP A 321 -19.24 -33.27 6.29
N PHE A 322 -18.21 -32.49 5.88
CA PHE A 322 -16.80 -32.89 5.83
C PHE A 322 -16.00 -32.55 7.09
N GLU A 323 -14.96 -33.34 7.38
CA GLU A 323 -13.96 -33.06 8.43
C GLU A 323 -12.91 -32.02 7.97
N GLU A 324 -12.42 -31.19 8.89
CA GLU A 324 -11.60 -30.00 8.62
C GLU A 324 -10.31 -30.24 7.83
N GLN A 325 -9.46 -31.15 8.28
CA GLN A 325 -8.14 -31.37 7.66
C GLN A 325 -8.31 -31.86 6.21
N ARG A 326 -9.40 -32.56 5.93
CA ARG A 326 -9.77 -33.06 4.61
C ARG A 326 -10.43 -31.99 3.75
N LEU A 327 -11.31 -31.18 4.33
CA LEU A 327 -12.00 -30.09 3.64
C LEU A 327 -11.00 -29.06 3.10
N THR A 328 -9.97 -28.72 3.87
CA THR A 328 -9.04 -27.65 3.50
C THR A 328 -7.94 -28.11 2.57
N ILE A 329 -7.43 -29.33 2.73
CA ILE A 329 -6.55 -29.93 1.72
C ILE A 329 -7.31 -30.08 0.41
N ALA A 330 -8.54 -30.59 0.43
CA ALA A 330 -9.36 -30.73 -0.77
C ALA A 330 -9.71 -29.38 -1.41
N GLN A 331 -10.14 -28.37 -0.66
CA GLN A 331 -10.51 -27.07 -1.21
C GLN A 331 -9.31 -26.28 -1.72
N ALA A 332 -8.20 -26.25 -0.99
CA ALA A 332 -6.99 -25.55 -1.43
C ALA A 332 -6.39 -26.22 -2.68
N ALA A 333 -6.36 -27.57 -2.70
CA ALA A 333 -5.91 -28.32 -3.87
C ALA A 333 -6.84 -28.11 -5.07
N LEU A 334 -8.15 -28.27 -4.90
CA LEU A 334 -9.12 -28.16 -6.00
C LEU A 334 -9.22 -26.72 -6.55
N ALA A 335 -9.14 -25.70 -5.69
CA ALA A 335 -9.09 -24.31 -6.14
C ALA A 335 -7.77 -23.97 -6.86
N ALA A 336 -6.63 -24.45 -6.34
CA ALA A 336 -5.34 -24.27 -7.00
C ALA A 336 -5.27 -24.99 -8.35
N GLU A 337 -5.87 -26.16 -8.46
CA GLU A 337 -5.88 -26.99 -9.66
C GLU A 337 -6.83 -26.47 -10.72
N ARG A 338 -8.00 -25.97 -10.31
CA ARG A 338 -8.85 -25.19 -11.19
C ARG A 338 -8.14 -23.95 -11.71
N ARG A 339 -7.48 -23.17 -10.83
CA ARG A 339 -6.69 -22.00 -11.28
C ARG A 339 -5.62 -22.39 -12.29
N ARG A 340 -4.92 -23.50 -12.07
CA ARG A 340 -3.95 -24.06 -13.03
C ARG A 340 -4.60 -24.44 -14.36
N GLY A 341 -5.72 -25.16 -14.32
CA GLY A 341 -6.48 -25.58 -15.50
C GLY A 341 -7.03 -24.39 -16.29
N ASP A 342 -7.65 -23.43 -15.61
CA ASP A 342 -8.18 -22.20 -16.20
C ASP A 342 -7.06 -21.39 -16.85
N THR A 343 -5.91 -21.27 -16.18
CA THR A 343 -4.73 -20.59 -16.73
C THR A 343 -4.23 -21.31 -18.00
N ALA A 344 -4.12 -22.64 -17.98
CA ALA A 344 -3.67 -23.41 -19.13
C ALA A 344 -4.63 -23.31 -20.34
N VAL A 345 -5.95 -23.37 -20.10
CA VAL A 345 -6.97 -23.17 -21.14
C VAL A 345 -6.88 -21.76 -21.73
N MET A 346 -6.66 -20.75 -20.88
CA MET A 346 -6.50 -19.37 -21.32
C MET A 346 -5.21 -19.15 -22.12
N GLU A 347 -4.09 -19.76 -21.70
CA GLU A 347 -2.83 -19.69 -22.44
C GLU A 347 -2.92 -20.33 -23.82
N GLU A 348 -3.61 -21.47 -23.94
CA GLU A 348 -3.90 -22.09 -25.23
C GLU A 348 -4.78 -21.19 -26.11
N HIS A 349 -5.86 -20.64 -25.55
CA HIS A 349 -6.74 -19.70 -26.25
C HIS A 349 -5.95 -18.50 -26.79
N TYR A 350 -5.10 -17.88 -25.96
CA TYR A 350 -4.27 -16.77 -26.40
C TYR A 350 -3.35 -17.21 -27.55
N ARG A 351 -2.68 -18.36 -27.43
CA ARG A 351 -1.77 -18.87 -28.46
C ARG A 351 -2.44 -19.06 -29.82
N GLN A 352 -3.69 -19.53 -29.84
CA GLN A 352 -4.46 -19.71 -31.07
C GLN A 352 -4.82 -18.39 -31.76
N HIS A 353 -5.00 -17.31 -31.00
CA HIS A 353 -5.39 -15.99 -31.52
C HIS A 353 -4.20 -15.05 -31.81
N GLN A 354 -3.02 -15.35 -31.27
CA GLN A 354 -1.78 -14.61 -31.53
C GLN A 354 -1.47 -14.40 -33.03
N PRO A 355 -1.58 -15.41 -33.92
CA PRO A 355 -1.31 -15.21 -35.36
C PRO A 355 -2.26 -14.19 -36.01
N GLY A 356 -3.54 -14.20 -35.61
CA GLY A 356 -4.54 -13.25 -36.11
C GLY A 356 -4.24 -11.82 -35.67
N MET A 357 -3.86 -11.64 -34.40
CA MET A 357 -3.45 -10.33 -33.87
C MET A 357 -2.16 -9.83 -34.53
N LEU A 358 -1.16 -10.70 -34.69
CA LEU A 358 0.10 -10.35 -35.36
C LEU A 358 -0.14 -9.92 -36.82
N LYS A 359 -0.95 -10.66 -37.57
CA LYS A 359 -1.32 -10.31 -38.95
C LYS A 359 -2.00 -8.94 -39.02
N ARG A 360 -2.85 -8.62 -38.03
CA ARG A 360 -3.52 -7.31 -37.94
C ARG A 360 -2.51 -6.19 -37.72
N LEU A 361 -1.56 -6.36 -36.79
CA LEU A 361 -0.50 -5.38 -36.52
C LEU A 361 0.39 -5.17 -37.76
N GLN A 362 0.79 -6.26 -38.43
CA GLN A 362 1.60 -6.20 -39.65
C GLN A 362 0.86 -5.52 -40.82
N SER A 363 -0.42 -5.82 -41.00
CA SER A 363 -1.23 -5.22 -42.08
C SER A 363 -1.44 -3.72 -41.87
N GLY A 364 -1.65 -3.30 -40.61
CA GLY A 364 -1.74 -1.88 -40.24
C GLY A 364 -0.43 -1.14 -40.50
N LEU A 365 0.71 -1.73 -40.10
CA LEU A 365 2.04 -1.17 -40.35
C LEU A 365 2.35 -1.06 -41.84
N GLN A 366 2.07 -2.12 -42.62
CA GLN A 366 2.30 -2.10 -44.08
C GLN A 366 1.52 -0.97 -44.76
N ARG A 367 0.29 -0.70 -44.29
CA ARG A 367 -0.51 0.43 -44.78
C ARG A 367 0.12 1.77 -44.40
N ALA A 368 0.54 1.95 -43.14
CA ALA A 368 1.18 3.19 -42.72
C ALA A 368 2.47 3.47 -43.53
N GLN A 369 3.25 2.43 -43.84
CA GLN A 369 4.47 2.53 -44.64
C GLN A 369 4.20 2.87 -46.12
N SER A 370 3.06 2.49 -46.69
CA SER A 370 2.77 2.80 -48.10
C SER A 370 2.59 4.30 -48.36
N TYR A 371 2.17 5.07 -47.34
CA TYR A 371 2.04 6.52 -47.42
C TYR A 371 3.38 7.26 -47.60
N GLU A 372 4.52 6.60 -47.36
CA GLU A 372 5.86 7.15 -47.58
C GLU A 372 6.28 7.13 -49.06
N SER A 373 5.46 6.55 -49.95
CA SER A 373 5.68 6.58 -51.38
C SER A 373 5.61 8.01 -51.93
N LYS A 374 6.74 8.54 -52.42
CA LYS A 374 6.84 9.87 -53.02
C LYS A 374 5.80 10.09 -54.12
N LYS A 375 5.61 9.09 -54.98
CA LYS A 375 4.61 9.13 -56.06
C LYS A 375 3.19 9.33 -55.53
N MET A 376 2.82 8.66 -54.43
CA MET A 376 1.49 8.81 -53.84
C MET A 376 1.32 10.19 -53.21
N GLN A 377 2.35 10.70 -52.53
CA GLN A 377 2.34 12.03 -51.94
C GLN A 377 2.24 13.13 -53.01
N GLU A 378 2.97 13.01 -54.11
CA GLU A 378 2.88 13.92 -55.26
C GLU A 378 1.47 13.94 -55.88
N GLU A 379 0.84 12.77 -56.04
CA GLU A 379 -0.54 12.68 -56.54
C GLU A 379 -1.56 13.31 -55.58
N ALA A 380 -1.34 13.21 -54.26
CA ALA A 380 -2.16 13.88 -53.26
C ALA A 380 -1.99 15.41 -53.35
N LEU A 381 -0.75 15.90 -53.40
CA LEU A 381 -0.45 17.34 -53.49
C LEU A 381 -1.06 18.01 -54.73
N LYS A 382 -1.15 17.30 -55.86
CA LYS A 382 -1.85 17.81 -57.07
C LYS A 382 -3.33 18.11 -56.83
N ARG A 383 -3.96 17.48 -55.83
CA ARG A 383 -5.40 17.59 -55.56
C ARG A 383 -5.73 18.42 -54.32
N ILE A 384 -4.76 18.62 -53.42
CA ILE A 384 -4.91 19.48 -52.24
C ILE A 384 -4.71 20.94 -52.66
N PRO A 385 -5.61 21.88 -52.31
CA PRO A 385 -5.43 23.30 -52.58
C PRO A 385 -4.47 23.92 -51.55
N VAL A 386 -3.20 23.54 -51.62
CA VAL A 386 -2.16 23.84 -50.63
C VAL A 386 -2.11 25.34 -50.31
N ASP A 387 -1.97 26.20 -51.32
CA ASP A 387 -1.88 27.66 -51.14
C ASP A 387 -3.12 28.25 -50.45
N THR A 388 -4.32 27.81 -50.85
CA THR A 388 -5.59 28.24 -50.25
C THR A 388 -5.69 27.84 -48.78
N LEU A 389 -5.26 26.61 -48.43
CA LEU A 389 -5.27 26.17 -47.03
C LEU A 389 -4.28 26.98 -46.19
N HIS A 390 -3.10 27.27 -46.73
CA HIS A 390 -2.11 28.13 -46.08
C HIS A 390 -2.63 29.56 -45.89
N GLU A 391 -3.34 30.12 -46.87
CA GLU A 391 -3.98 31.44 -46.77
C GLU A 391 -5.10 31.43 -45.73
N ARG A 392 -6.00 30.44 -45.73
CA ARG A 392 -7.06 30.31 -44.71
C ARG A 392 -6.49 30.19 -43.30
N ALA A 393 -5.39 29.46 -43.13
CA ALA A 393 -4.71 29.34 -41.85
C ALA A 393 -4.10 30.68 -41.39
N ARG A 394 -3.49 31.46 -42.30
CA ARG A 394 -2.92 32.79 -42.00
C ARG A 394 -4.00 33.84 -41.71
N SER A 395 -5.13 33.76 -42.40
CA SER A 395 -6.24 34.71 -42.31
C SER A 395 -7.23 34.39 -41.19
N ASN A 396 -7.03 33.30 -40.43
CA ASN A 396 -7.88 32.98 -39.29
C ASN A 396 -7.66 34.01 -38.17
N THR A 397 -8.74 34.66 -37.72
CA THR A 397 -8.72 35.68 -36.66
C THR A 397 -8.50 35.10 -35.26
N SER A 398 -8.65 33.79 -35.09
CA SER A 398 -8.37 33.05 -33.85
C SER A 398 -7.72 31.69 -34.18
N PRO A 399 -6.45 31.70 -34.62
CA PRO A 399 -5.75 30.48 -35.03
C PRO A 399 -5.37 29.62 -33.83
N MET A 400 -5.11 28.33 -34.07
CA MET A 400 -4.40 27.47 -33.10
C MET A 400 -3.01 28.05 -32.75
N PRO A 401 -2.45 27.71 -31.57
CA PRO A 401 -1.17 28.27 -31.10
C PRO A 401 0.01 28.07 -32.06
N LEU A 402 0.06 26.93 -32.76
CA LEU A 402 1.05 26.66 -33.81
C LEU A 402 0.39 26.71 -35.18
N TYR A 403 1.07 27.33 -36.14
CA TYR A 403 0.61 27.41 -37.51
C TYR A 403 0.30 26.05 -38.14
N GLN A 404 1.14 25.05 -37.85
CA GLN A 404 0.96 23.67 -38.32
C GLN A 404 -0.32 23.03 -37.76
N ASP A 405 -0.67 23.30 -36.50
CA ASP A 405 -1.90 22.80 -35.87
C ASP A 405 -3.17 23.48 -36.44
N GLU A 406 -3.06 24.74 -36.84
CA GLU A 406 -4.14 25.41 -37.57
C GLU A 406 -4.28 24.85 -38.99
N LEU A 407 -3.15 24.58 -39.66
CA LEU A 407 -3.14 24.04 -41.02
C LEU A 407 -3.78 22.63 -41.08
N ILE A 408 -3.55 21.75 -40.10
CA ILE A 408 -4.23 20.44 -40.03
C ILE A 408 -5.74 20.60 -39.80
N LYS A 409 -6.17 21.59 -39.02
CA LYS A 409 -7.59 21.91 -38.82
C LYS A 409 -8.26 22.41 -40.11
N GLN A 410 -7.56 23.24 -40.89
CA GLN A 410 -8.03 23.66 -42.22
C GLN A 410 -8.08 22.48 -43.20
N LEU A 411 -7.10 21.57 -43.14
CA LEU A 411 -7.10 20.34 -43.95
C LEU A 411 -8.28 19.44 -43.61
N LEU A 412 -8.59 19.21 -42.32
CA LEU A 412 -9.78 18.46 -41.86
C LEU A 412 -11.07 19.07 -42.43
N ARG A 413 -11.20 20.40 -42.31
CA ARG A 413 -12.38 21.14 -42.78
C ARG A 413 -12.56 21.02 -44.29
N TRP A 414 -11.49 21.25 -45.07
CA TRP A 414 -11.51 21.08 -46.52
C TRP A 414 -11.85 19.63 -46.90
N PHE A 415 -11.23 18.65 -46.24
CA PHE A 415 -11.44 17.25 -46.57
C PHE A 415 -12.91 16.86 -46.42
N LYS A 416 -13.55 17.24 -45.31
CA LYS A 416 -14.96 16.91 -45.05
C LYS A 416 -15.95 17.75 -45.86
N ARG A 417 -15.70 19.04 -46.01
CA ARG A 417 -16.71 19.98 -46.56
C ARG A 417 -16.58 20.21 -48.06
N GLU A 418 -15.41 19.98 -48.64
CA GLU A 418 -15.11 20.35 -50.03
C GLU A 418 -14.60 19.17 -50.87
N PHE A 419 -13.82 18.25 -50.29
CA PHE A 419 -13.13 17.23 -51.06
C PHE A 419 -13.83 15.86 -51.10
N PHE A 420 -14.20 15.31 -49.93
CA PHE A 420 -14.60 13.91 -49.79
C PHE A 420 -16.06 13.80 -49.34
N THR A 421 -16.77 12.78 -49.85
CA THR A 421 -18.21 12.59 -49.62
C THR A 421 -18.53 11.26 -48.93
N TRP A 422 -19.53 11.28 -48.05
CA TRP A 422 -19.93 10.08 -47.32
C TRP A 422 -20.88 9.21 -48.16
N MET A 423 -20.58 7.92 -48.27
CA MET A 423 -21.34 6.97 -49.08
C MET A 423 -22.07 5.93 -48.22
N ASN A 424 -23.38 6.12 -48.03
CA ASN A 424 -24.24 5.08 -47.45
C ASN A 424 -24.55 3.99 -48.50
N GLN A 425 -25.09 4.44 -49.64
CA GLN A 425 -25.48 3.61 -50.79
C GLN A 425 -25.25 4.41 -52.07
N PRO A 426 -24.75 3.79 -53.16
CA PRO A 426 -24.52 4.49 -54.41
C PRO A 426 -25.83 4.82 -55.12
N HIS A 427 -25.88 5.95 -55.83
CA HIS A 427 -26.96 6.23 -56.79
C HIS A 427 -26.88 5.26 -57.96
N CYS A 428 -28.01 4.99 -58.62
CA CYS A 428 -28.03 4.11 -59.77
C CYS A 428 -27.07 4.61 -60.87
N SER A 429 -26.18 3.75 -61.35
CA SER A 429 -25.23 4.08 -62.43
C SER A 429 -25.94 4.50 -63.73
N VAL A 430 -27.11 3.90 -64.01
CA VAL A 430 -27.90 4.09 -65.25
C VAL A 430 -28.84 5.28 -65.15
N CYS A 431 -29.83 5.26 -64.25
CA CYS A 431 -30.88 6.29 -64.20
C CYS A 431 -30.66 7.36 -63.12
N LYS A 432 -29.55 7.32 -62.38
CA LYS A 432 -29.19 8.25 -61.29
C LYS A 432 -30.17 8.33 -60.11
N TYR A 433 -31.13 7.42 -60.03
CA TYR A 433 -32.05 7.34 -58.90
C TYR A 433 -31.31 7.11 -57.58
N GLU A 434 -31.70 7.86 -56.54
CA GLU A 434 -30.97 7.94 -55.26
C GLU A 434 -31.16 6.71 -54.37
N LYS A 435 -32.30 6.01 -54.50
CA LYS A 435 -32.62 4.85 -53.65
C LYS A 435 -32.25 3.56 -54.35
N THR A 436 -31.13 2.98 -53.91
CA THR A 436 -30.68 1.64 -54.32
C THR A 436 -30.68 0.71 -53.11
N ARG A 437 -30.90 -0.58 -53.35
CA ARG A 437 -30.95 -1.62 -52.31
C ARG A 437 -29.73 -2.54 -52.45
N SER A 438 -29.00 -2.76 -51.36
CA SER A 438 -27.90 -3.73 -51.34
C SER A 438 -28.45 -5.14 -51.59
N VAL A 439 -27.85 -5.86 -52.54
CA VAL A 439 -28.26 -7.21 -52.94
C VAL A 439 -27.25 -8.24 -52.50
N ARG A 440 -25.96 -7.99 -52.76
CA ARG A 440 -24.88 -8.94 -52.48
C ARG A 440 -23.52 -8.25 -52.44
N THR A 441 -22.51 -8.99 -52.00
CA THR A 441 -21.10 -8.59 -52.05
C THR A 441 -20.33 -9.59 -52.90
N GLU A 442 -19.46 -9.09 -53.77
CA GLU A 442 -18.61 -9.88 -54.67
C GLU A 442 -17.13 -9.53 -54.45
N GLY A 443 -16.23 -10.36 -55.00
CA GLY A 443 -14.81 -10.01 -55.09
C GLY A 443 -14.53 -8.98 -56.20
N PRO A 444 -13.37 -8.31 -56.18
CA PRO A 444 -12.95 -7.45 -57.28
C PRO A 444 -12.78 -8.29 -58.55
N SER A 445 -13.46 -7.90 -59.64
CA SER A 445 -13.47 -8.65 -60.91
C SER A 445 -13.02 -7.82 -62.10
N THR A 446 -13.10 -6.49 -62.04
CA THR A 446 -12.57 -5.62 -63.09
C THR A 446 -11.10 -5.29 -62.86
N ALA A 447 -10.35 -4.99 -63.94
CA ALA A 447 -8.95 -4.58 -63.84
C ALA A 447 -8.77 -3.32 -62.96
N GLU A 448 -9.74 -2.40 -63.01
CA GLU A 448 -9.77 -1.21 -62.16
C GLU A 448 -9.97 -1.57 -60.68
N GLU A 449 -10.90 -2.48 -60.37
CA GLU A 449 -11.18 -2.95 -59.00
C GLU A 449 -9.94 -3.62 -58.37
N ILE A 450 -9.24 -4.44 -59.15
CA ILE A 450 -8.01 -5.13 -58.73
C ILE A 450 -6.86 -4.15 -58.55
N THR A 451 -6.65 -3.24 -59.52
CA THR A 451 -5.57 -2.24 -59.46
C THR A 451 -5.75 -1.28 -58.29
N GLY A 452 -6.99 -0.86 -58.01
CA GLY A 452 -7.33 -0.02 -56.85
C GLY A 452 -7.33 -0.75 -55.50
N GLN A 453 -6.89 -2.01 -55.47
CA GLN A 453 -6.81 -2.85 -54.27
C GLN A 453 -8.16 -2.95 -53.51
N ALA A 454 -9.26 -3.09 -54.24
CA ALA A 454 -10.58 -3.21 -53.61
C ALA A 454 -10.67 -4.49 -52.77
N SER A 455 -11.03 -4.35 -51.50
CA SER A 455 -11.18 -5.51 -50.60
C SER A 455 -12.42 -6.34 -50.92
N ARG A 456 -13.48 -5.68 -51.35
CA ARG A 456 -14.78 -6.26 -51.73
C ARG A 456 -15.56 -5.27 -52.59
N VAL A 457 -16.55 -5.76 -53.33
CA VAL A 457 -17.45 -4.95 -54.15
C VAL A 457 -18.89 -5.14 -53.70
N GLU A 458 -19.52 -4.07 -53.23
CA GLU A 458 -20.92 -4.08 -52.81
C GLU A 458 -21.82 -3.85 -54.05
N VAL A 459 -22.79 -4.73 -54.29
CA VAL A 459 -23.69 -4.66 -55.47
C VAL A 459 -25.08 -4.22 -55.02
N TYR A 460 -25.56 -3.14 -55.63
CA TYR A 460 -26.83 -2.51 -55.34
C TYR A 460 -27.78 -2.59 -56.53
N GLN A 461 -29.06 -2.86 -56.29
CA GLN A 461 -30.11 -2.83 -57.31
C GLN A 461 -30.92 -1.55 -57.19
N CYS A 462 -31.14 -0.90 -58.33
CA CYS A 462 -32.00 0.27 -58.41
C CYS A 462 -33.47 -0.12 -58.30
N LEU A 463 -34.22 0.54 -57.42
CA LEU A 463 -35.66 0.29 -57.26
C LEU A 463 -36.51 0.85 -58.41
N ALA A 464 -36.01 1.86 -59.14
CA ALA A 464 -36.71 2.46 -60.27
C ALA A 464 -36.54 1.70 -61.61
N CYS A 465 -35.31 1.29 -61.97
CA CYS A 465 -35.02 0.68 -63.27
C CYS A 465 -34.49 -0.76 -63.20
N GLY A 466 -34.32 -1.35 -62.01
CA GLY A 466 -33.82 -2.70 -61.83
C GLY A 466 -32.32 -2.91 -62.11
N ALA A 467 -31.61 -1.89 -62.62
CA ALA A 467 -30.19 -1.99 -62.96
C ALA A 467 -29.30 -2.17 -61.72
N TYR A 468 -28.18 -2.90 -61.90
CA TYR A 468 -27.18 -3.11 -60.87
C TYR A 468 -26.09 -2.05 -60.89
N THR A 469 -25.74 -1.53 -59.72
CA THR A 469 -24.65 -0.59 -59.50
C THR A 469 -23.62 -1.23 -58.57
N ARG A 470 -22.35 -1.17 -58.96
CA ARG A 470 -21.23 -1.73 -58.20
C ARG A 470 -20.57 -0.61 -57.39
N PHE A 471 -20.23 -0.90 -56.14
CA PHE A 471 -19.49 -0.01 -55.26
C PHE A 471 -18.26 -0.73 -54.67
N PRO A 472 -17.09 -0.63 -55.33
CA PRO A 472 -15.85 -1.21 -54.84
C PRO A 472 -15.31 -0.50 -53.59
N ARG A 473 -14.91 -1.26 -52.57
CA ARG A 473 -14.28 -0.77 -51.33
C ARG A 473 -12.76 -0.70 -51.50
N TYR A 474 -12.30 0.33 -52.20
CA TYR A 474 -10.89 0.56 -52.55
C TYR A 474 -10.00 0.80 -51.33
N ASN A 475 -8.80 0.19 -51.34
CA ASN A 475 -7.77 0.43 -50.31
C ASN A 475 -6.56 1.20 -50.85
N ASP A 476 -6.41 1.34 -52.17
CA ASP A 476 -5.39 2.22 -52.75
C ASP A 476 -5.77 3.69 -52.48
N PRO A 477 -5.01 4.44 -51.67
CA PRO A 477 -5.35 5.82 -51.34
C PRO A 477 -5.27 6.73 -52.57
N VAL A 478 -4.47 6.41 -53.60
CA VAL A 478 -4.43 7.22 -54.84
C VAL A 478 -5.74 7.10 -55.59
N LYS A 479 -6.31 5.90 -55.67
CA LYS A 479 -7.65 5.69 -56.26
C LYS A 479 -8.73 6.46 -55.49
N LEU A 480 -8.61 6.55 -54.16
CA LEU A 480 -9.55 7.30 -53.33
C LEU A 480 -9.51 8.81 -53.57
N LEU A 481 -8.36 9.35 -54.00
CA LEU A 481 -8.26 10.76 -54.40
C LEU A 481 -9.08 11.09 -55.67
N ASP A 482 -9.35 10.07 -56.50
CA ASP A 482 -10.19 10.18 -57.69
C ASP A 482 -11.66 9.92 -57.38
N THR A 483 -11.96 8.87 -56.61
CA THR A 483 -13.36 8.52 -56.29
C THR A 483 -13.99 9.50 -55.31
N ARG A 484 -13.19 10.09 -54.40
CA ARG A 484 -13.59 11.12 -53.43
C ARG A 484 -14.82 10.75 -52.60
N THR A 485 -15.02 9.46 -52.38
CA THR A 485 -16.20 8.96 -51.70
C THR A 485 -15.95 7.63 -51.00
N GLY A 486 -16.67 7.39 -49.90
CA GLY A 486 -16.54 6.16 -49.13
C GLY A 486 -17.11 6.26 -47.72
N ARG A 487 -16.69 5.33 -46.85
CA ARG A 487 -17.04 5.29 -45.42
C ARG A 487 -15.79 5.51 -44.58
N CYS A 488 -15.86 5.36 -43.26
CA CYS A 488 -14.74 5.66 -42.35
C CYS A 488 -13.40 5.05 -42.78
N GLY A 489 -13.41 3.82 -43.30
CA GLY A 489 -12.24 3.16 -43.89
C GLY A 489 -11.55 3.98 -44.98
N GLU A 490 -12.27 4.35 -46.03
CA GLU A 490 -11.76 5.14 -47.15
C GLU A 490 -11.39 6.57 -46.72
N TRP A 491 -12.21 7.18 -45.86
CA TRP A 491 -11.98 8.52 -45.33
C TRP A 491 -10.65 8.61 -44.59
N ALA A 492 -10.44 7.76 -43.56
CA ALA A 492 -9.20 7.78 -42.78
C ALA A 492 -7.98 7.40 -43.62
N ASN A 493 -8.13 6.45 -44.56
CA ASN A 493 -7.03 6.02 -45.43
C ASN A 493 -6.55 7.17 -46.35
N CYS A 494 -7.48 7.82 -47.06
CA CYS A 494 -7.17 8.92 -47.96
C CYS A 494 -6.69 10.16 -47.17
N PHE A 495 -7.34 10.48 -46.05
CA PHE A 495 -6.94 11.61 -45.20
C PHE A 495 -5.52 11.45 -44.62
N THR A 496 -5.16 10.24 -44.17
CA THR A 496 -3.80 9.97 -43.65
C THR A 496 -2.73 10.18 -44.74
N LEU A 497 -2.99 9.77 -45.99
CA LEU A 497 -2.11 10.09 -47.12
C LEU A 497 -1.98 11.62 -47.31
N CYS A 498 -3.09 12.36 -47.27
CA CYS A 498 -3.06 13.83 -47.38
C CYS A 498 -2.21 14.47 -46.27
N CYS A 499 -2.31 13.99 -45.03
CA CYS A 499 -1.47 14.47 -43.93
C CYS A 499 0.02 14.22 -44.20
N ARG A 500 0.38 13.00 -44.63
CA ARG A 500 1.77 12.66 -44.97
C ARG A 500 2.30 13.48 -46.14
N ALA A 501 1.49 13.68 -47.18
CA ALA A 501 1.84 14.50 -48.34
C ALA A 501 2.08 15.97 -48.00
N MET A 502 1.31 16.52 -47.05
CA MET A 502 1.48 17.87 -46.50
C MET A 502 2.67 17.99 -45.51
N GLY A 503 3.40 16.90 -45.27
CA GLY A 503 4.59 16.87 -44.41
C GLY A 503 4.32 16.63 -42.92
N PHE A 504 3.07 16.35 -42.52
CA PHE A 504 2.75 16.07 -41.12
C PHE A 504 3.13 14.64 -40.74
N GLU A 505 3.71 14.44 -39.54
CA GLU A 505 3.82 13.10 -38.96
C GLU A 505 2.44 12.58 -38.59
N ALA A 506 2.02 11.49 -39.22
CA ALA A 506 0.66 10.96 -39.09
C ALA A 506 0.68 9.46 -38.87
N ARG A 507 -0.25 8.97 -38.03
CA ARG A 507 -0.52 7.56 -37.79
C ARG A 507 -1.93 7.21 -38.26
N TYR A 508 -2.07 6.04 -38.86
CA TYR A 508 -3.35 5.41 -39.12
C TYR A 508 -3.80 4.67 -37.86
N VAL A 509 -4.99 4.96 -37.34
CA VAL A 509 -5.49 4.36 -36.10
C VAL A 509 -6.62 3.37 -36.39
N LEU A 510 -6.50 2.17 -35.83
CA LEU A 510 -7.46 1.08 -35.96
C LEU A 510 -8.08 0.75 -34.60
N ASP A 511 -9.38 1.00 -34.48
CA ASP A 511 -10.22 0.39 -33.45
C ASP A 511 -10.80 -0.92 -33.99
N VAL A 512 -10.53 -2.02 -33.30
CA VAL A 512 -10.96 -3.34 -33.73
C VAL A 512 -12.49 -3.50 -33.72
N THR A 513 -13.21 -2.59 -33.06
CA THR A 513 -14.69 -2.53 -33.04
C THR A 513 -15.27 -1.76 -34.24
N ASP A 514 -14.64 -1.93 -35.40
CA ASP A 514 -15.09 -1.42 -36.71
C ASP A 514 -15.12 0.12 -36.82
N HIS A 515 -14.02 0.78 -36.42
CA HIS A 515 -13.80 2.20 -36.72
C HIS A 515 -12.31 2.51 -36.92
N VAL A 516 -12.02 3.55 -37.69
CA VAL A 516 -10.65 3.97 -38.01
C VAL A 516 -10.58 5.49 -38.13
N TRP A 517 -9.43 6.07 -37.79
CA TRP A 517 -9.16 7.50 -37.86
C TRP A 517 -7.65 7.77 -37.97
N THR A 518 -7.23 9.02 -37.79
CA THR A 518 -5.83 9.44 -37.93
C THR A 518 -5.33 10.08 -36.63
N GLU A 519 -4.07 9.93 -36.30
CA GLU A 519 -3.39 10.75 -35.30
C GLU A 519 -2.31 11.59 -35.99
N VAL A 520 -2.11 12.83 -35.55
CA VAL A 520 -1.06 13.73 -36.08
C VAL A 520 -0.22 14.25 -34.93
N TYR A 521 1.11 14.23 -35.06
CA TYR A 521 2.00 14.74 -34.02
C TYR A 521 2.04 16.27 -34.06
N SER A 522 1.77 16.91 -32.92
CA SER A 522 1.91 18.36 -32.75
C SER A 522 3.21 18.68 -32.02
N GLU A 523 4.10 19.41 -32.69
CA GLU A 523 5.36 19.89 -32.09
C GLU A 523 5.12 20.89 -30.95
N HIS A 524 3.99 21.60 -30.94
CA HIS A 524 3.64 22.53 -29.88
C HIS A 524 3.10 21.81 -28.64
N CYS A 525 2.21 20.84 -28.83
CA CYS A 525 1.66 20.05 -27.73
C CYS A 525 2.59 18.90 -27.29
N LYS A 526 3.67 18.63 -28.04
CA LYS A 526 4.62 17.52 -27.83
C LYS A 526 3.94 16.16 -27.65
N ARG A 527 2.85 15.93 -28.39
CA ARG A 527 2.07 14.69 -28.32
C ARG A 527 1.27 14.45 -29.59
N TRP A 528 0.72 13.23 -29.70
CA TRP A 528 -0.21 12.86 -30.75
C TRP A 528 -1.60 13.45 -30.51
N LEU A 529 -2.12 14.13 -31.53
CA LEU A 529 -3.46 14.68 -31.57
C LEU A 529 -4.37 13.73 -32.35
N HIS A 530 -5.49 13.33 -31.73
CA HIS A 530 -6.56 12.62 -32.41
C HIS A 530 -7.13 13.47 -33.56
N CYS A 531 -7.34 12.87 -34.73
CA CYS A 531 -7.91 13.51 -35.91
C CYS A 531 -8.94 12.58 -36.57
N ASP A 532 -10.23 12.90 -36.47
CA ASP A 532 -11.28 12.17 -37.19
C ASP A 532 -11.83 13.01 -38.35
N SER A 533 -11.41 12.66 -39.56
CA SER A 533 -11.84 13.33 -40.80
C SER A 533 -13.33 13.16 -41.08
N CYS A 534 -13.95 12.06 -40.64
CA CYS A 534 -15.38 11.83 -40.82
C CYS A 534 -16.20 12.78 -39.96
N GLU A 535 -15.69 13.10 -38.77
CA GLU A 535 -16.38 13.94 -37.79
C GLU A 535 -15.94 15.42 -37.86
N GLU A 536 -14.84 15.76 -38.54
CA GLU A 536 -14.18 17.09 -38.49
C GLU A 536 -13.81 17.45 -37.04
N GLN A 537 -13.21 16.48 -36.35
CA GLN A 537 -12.78 16.62 -34.97
C GLN A 537 -11.27 16.50 -34.85
N LEU A 538 -10.70 17.41 -34.07
CA LEU A 538 -9.29 17.47 -33.72
C LEU A 538 -9.18 17.43 -32.19
N ASP A 539 -8.32 16.56 -31.68
CA ASP A 539 -8.04 16.36 -30.25
C ASP A 539 -9.30 16.07 -29.41
N CYS A 540 -10.15 15.17 -29.91
CA CYS A 540 -11.41 14.75 -29.27
C CYS A 540 -11.51 13.20 -29.15
N PRO A 541 -10.56 12.53 -28.48
CA PRO A 541 -10.50 11.07 -28.44
C PRO A 541 -11.65 10.41 -27.66
N LEU A 542 -12.32 11.10 -26.73
CA LEU A 542 -13.41 10.50 -25.95
C LEU A 542 -14.76 10.49 -26.67
N THR A 543 -14.83 11.03 -27.90
CA THR A 543 -16.04 11.02 -28.74
C THR A 543 -16.61 9.59 -28.91
N TYR A 544 -15.75 8.58 -28.98
CA TYR A 544 -16.18 7.20 -29.24
C TYR A 544 -16.80 6.53 -28.00
N GLU A 545 -16.17 6.62 -26.84
CA GLU A 545 -16.67 5.98 -25.62
C GLU A 545 -17.78 6.81 -24.96
N VAL A 546 -17.58 8.13 -24.83
CA VAL A 546 -18.51 9.02 -24.12
C VAL A 546 -19.63 9.49 -25.04
N GLY A 547 -19.28 9.99 -26.23
CA GLY A 547 -20.27 10.51 -27.18
C GLY A 547 -21.12 9.42 -27.80
N TRP A 548 -20.49 8.36 -28.34
CA TRP A 548 -21.19 7.29 -29.06
C TRP A 548 -21.56 6.11 -28.16
N GLY A 549 -21.02 6.01 -26.94
CA GLY A 549 -21.28 4.86 -26.07
C GLY A 549 -20.63 3.56 -26.53
N LYS A 550 -19.62 3.61 -27.42
CA LYS A 550 -18.97 2.40 -27.95
C LYS A 550 -18.29 1.60 -26.84
N LYS A 551 -18.43 0.28 -26.90
CA LYS A 551 -17.73 -0.66 -26.02
C LYS A 551 -16.38 -1.06 -26.63
N LEU A 552 -15.41 -0.16 -26.50
CA LEU A 552 -14.06 -0.30 -27.06
C LEU A 552 -13.28 -1.47 -26.42
N SER A 553 -12.29 -2.02 -27.13
CA SER A 553 -11.38 -3.08 -26.65
C SER A 553 -9.91 -2.86 -27.04
N TYR A 554 -9.54 -3.04 -28.30
CA TYR A 554 -8.18 -2.82 -28.81
C TYR A 554 -8.14 -1.65 -29.79
N ILE A 555 -7.17 -0.76 -29.61
CA ILE A 555 -6.95 0.39 -30.52
C ILE A 555 -5.45 0.49 -30.77
N PHE A 556 -5.06 0.36 -32.04
CA PHE A 556 -3.67 0.39 -32.45
C PHE A 556 -3.41 1.56 -33.40
N SER A 557 -2.34 2.30 -33.14
CA SER A 557 -1.88 3.39 -33.99
C SER A 557 -0.64 2.96 -34.76
N PHE A 558 -0.66 3.17 -36.07
CA PHE A 558 0.39 2.74 -37.00
C PHE A 558 1.01 3.95 -37.69
N GLY A 559 2.27 4.24 -37.39
CA GLY A 559 3.10 5.20 -38.10
C GLY A 559 4.09 4.50 -39.04
N HIS A 560 4.85 5.27 -39.81
CA HIS A 560 5.91 4.70 -40.66
C HIS A 560 7.08 4.12 -39.84
N ASP A 561 7.30 4.67 -38.63
CA ASP A 561 8.41 4.32 -37.73
C ASP A 561 8.00 3.51 -36.48
N GLU A 562 6.70 3.30 -36.27
CA GLU A 562 6.22 2.74 -35.00
C GLU A 562 4.81 2.16 -35.06
N VAL A 563 4.52 1.29 -34.09
CA VAL A 563 3.21 0.76 -33.74
C VAL A 563 2.98 0.99 -32.26
N VAL A 564 1.82 1.50 -31.87
CA VAL A 564 1.49 1.81 -30.47
C VAL A 564 0.10 1.31 -30.11
N ASP A 565 -0.04 0.67 -28.94
CA ASP A 565 -1.34 0.43 -28.32
C ASP A 565 -1.83 1.72 -27.65
N SER A 566 -2.58 2.52 -28.41
CA SER A 566 -3.07 3.83 -27.99
C SER A 566 -4.40 3.74 -27.26
N ALA A 567 -4.87 2.55 -26.88
CA ALA A 567 -6.24 2.34 -26.43
C ALA A 567 -6.61 3.13 -25.17
N ARG A 568 -5.65 3.37 -24.26
CA ARG A 568 -5.83 4.20 -23.07
C ARG A 568 -6.15 5.67 -23.37
N ARG A 569 -5.79 6.19 -24.55
CA ARG A 569 -6.12 7.56 -24.99
C ARG A 569 -7.62 7.76 -25.17
N TYR A 570 -8.35 6.67 -25.47
CA TYR A 570 -9.74 6.67 -25.94
C TYR A 570 -10.76 6.15 -24.90
N THR A 571 -10.35 5.92 -23.65
CA THR A 571 -11.25 5.41 -22.58
C THR A 571 -11.07 6.14 -21.24
N LEU A 572 -12.18 6.36 -20.51
CA LEU A 572 -12.26 6.81 -19.11
C LEU A 572 -12.30 5.61 -18.13
N ASN A 573 -12.80 4.46 -18.58
CA ASN A 573 -12.99 3.25 -17.77
C ASN A 573 -12.11 2.09 -18.26
N TRP A 574 -10.80 2.23 -18.02
CA TRP A 574 -9.80 1.21 -18.38
C TRP A 574 -10.15 -0.17 -17.84
N SER A 575 -10.67 -0.29 -16.62
CA SER A 575 -11.02 -1.58 -16.01
C SER A 575 -12.09 -2.34 -16.80
N GLU A 576 -13.12 -1.65 -17.29
CA GLU A 576 -14.14 -2.27 -18.14
C GLU A 576 -13.62 -2.65 -19.52
N MET A 577 -12.77 -1.82 -20.11
CA MET A 577 -12.17 -2.07 -21.42
C MET A 577 -11.20 -3.25 -21.38
N LEU A 578 -10.38 -3.33 -20.34
CA LEU A 578 -9.47 -4.44 -20.10
C LEU A 578 -10.21 -5.77 -19.98
N ALA A 579 -11.38 -5.80 -19.32
CA ALA A 579 -12.20 -7.01 -19.21
C ALA A 579 -12.69 -7.55 -20.58
N ARG A 580 -12.72 -6.70 -21.62
CA ARG A 580 -13.09 -7.09 -22.99
C ARG A 580 -11.89 -7.50 -23.85
N ARG A 581 -10.65 -7.30 -23.39
CA ARG A 581 -9.41 -7.63 -24.13
C ARG A 581 -9.02 -9.07 -23.86
N GLN A 582 -9.65 -9.98 -24.61
CA GLN A 582 -9.58 -11.43 -24.38
C GLN A 582 -8.87 -12.20 -25.51
N ASP A 583 -8.65 -11.59 -26.67
CA ASP A 583 -7.98 -12.22 -27.82
C ASP A 583 -6.54 -12.67 -27.52
N VAL A 584 -5.72 -11.85 -26.85
CA VAL A 584 -4.32 -12.18 -26.52
C VAL A 584 -3.96 -11.64 -25.13
N SER A 585 -2.96 -12.22 -24.47
CA SER A 585 -2.47 -11.68 -23.19
C SER A 585 -1.82 -10.30 -23.39
N GLU A 586 -2.05 -9.36 -22.48
CA GLU A 586 -1.43 -8.01 -22.51
C GLU A 586 0.10 -8.07 -22.54
N LYS A 587 0.71 -9.02 -21.82
CA LYS A 587 2.17 -9.23 -21.81
C LYS A 587 2.72 -9.59 -23.18
N TRP A 588 2.06 -10.51 -23.88
CA TRP A 588 2.44 -10.88 -25.25
C TRP A 588 2.29 -9.70 -26.21
N LEU A 589 1.21 -8.93 -26.08
CA LEU A 589 0.94 -7.77 -26.94
C LEU A 589 2.01 -6.68 -26.79
N GLU A 590 2.34 -6.28 -25.55
CA GLU A 590 3.41 -5.31 -25.28
C GLU A 590 4.75 -5.80 -25.83
N THR A 591 5.08 -7.07 -25.60
CA THR A 591 6.34 -7.68 -26.10
C THR A 591 6.41 -7.66 -27.63
N THR A 592 5.31 -8.01 -28.31
CA THR A 592 5.25 -8.09 -29.78
C THR A 592 5.35 -6.72 -30.42
N ILE A 593 4.66 -5.72 -29.87
CA ILE A 593 4.75 -4.32 -30.35
C ILE A 593 6.19 -3.80 -30.19
N ASN A 594 6.81 -4.04 -29.03
CA ASN A 594 8.20 -3.64 -28.80
C ASN A 594 9.17 -4.30 -29.78
N GLN A 595 8.97 -5.58 -30.12
CA GLN A 595 9.79 -6.26 -31.13
C GLN A 595 9.64 -5.65 -32.53
N ILE A 596 8.41 -5.28 -32.93
CA ILE A 596 8.14 -4.59 -34.19
C ILE A 596 8.86 -3.24 -34.22
N ASN A 597 8.72 -2.43 -33.17
CA ASN A 597 9.34 -1.10 -33.07
C ASN A 597 10.86 -1.18 -33.07
N CYS A 598 11.46 -2.08 -32.29
CA CYS A 598 12.92 -2.33 -32.33
C CYS A 598 13.39 -2.70 -33.74
N GLY A 599 12.60 -3.49 -34.49
CA GLY A 599 12.90 -3.84 -35.88
C GLY A 599 12.84 -2.65 -36.84
N LEU A 600 11.93 -1.70 -36.62
CA LEU A 600 11.81 -0.46 -37.39
C LEU A 600 12.98 0.48 -37.11
N TRP A 601 13.30 0.69 -35.82
CA TRP A 601 14.30 1.66 -35.37
C TRP A 601 15.73 1.27 -35.76
N LYS A 602 16.03 -0.03 -35.92
CA LYS A 602 17.33 -0.51 -36.45
C LYS A 602 17.66 0.03 -37.85
N ARG A 603 16.66 0.43 -38.63
CA ARG A 603 16.84 0.97 -39.99
C ARG A 603 16.87 2.50 -40.03
N GLN A 604 16.73 3.15 -38.89
CA GLN A 604 16.67 4.61 -38.78
C GLN A 604 18.02 5.22 -38.36
N SER A 605 18.18 6.52 -38.60
CA SER A 605 19.35 7.26 -38.10
C SER A 605 19.32 7.36 -36.57
N ALA A 606 20.51 7.48 -35.94
CA ALA A 606 20.61 7.63 -34.49
C ALA A 606 19.82 8.85 -33.98
N GLU A 607 19.83 9.95 -34.75
CA GLU A 607 19.06 11.17 -34.46
C GLU A 607 17.56 10.90 -34.44
N ARG A 608 17.03 10.18 -35.43
CA ARG A 608 15.60 9.84 -35.49
C ARG A 608 15.21 8.89 -34.36
N VAL A 609 16.06 7.90 -34.03
CA VAL A 609 15.82 6.98 -32.91
C VAL A 609 15.77 7.73 -31.58
N ALA A 610 16.60 8.74 -31.36
CA ALA A 610 16.54 9.57 -30.15
C ALA A 610 15.18 10.28 -30.02
N ILE A 611 14.70 10.91 -31.10
CA ILE A 611 13.38 11.57 -31.15
C ILE A 611 12.25 10.57 -30.88
N LEU A 612 12.29 9.39 -31.49
CA LEU A 612 11.26 8.36 -31.30
C LEU A 612 11.25 7.80 -29.87
N THR A 613 12.42 7.67 -29.23
CA THR A 613 12.56 7.19 -27.84
C THR A 613 11.98 8.20 -26.85
N GLU A 614 12.27 9.49 -27.05
CA GLU A 614 11.70 10.59 -26.26
C GLU A 614 10.16 10.59 -26.38
N ARG A 615 9.65 10.62 -27.61
CA ARG A 615 8.20 10.62 -27.88
C ARG A 615 7.49 9.38 -27.34
N MET A 616 8.12 8.20 -27.41
CA MET A 616 7.57 6.97 -26.84
C MET A 616 7.43 7.07 -25.32
N THR A 617 8.43 7.68 -24.64
CA THR A 617 8.41 7.88 -23.19
C THR A 617 7.30 8.87 -22.79
N ASP A 618 7.19 9.97 -23.53
CA ASP A 618 6.14 10.97 -23.31
C ASP A 618 4.74 10.40 -23.52
N GLU A 619 4.54 9.65 -24.61
CA GLU A 619 3.26 9.01 -24.91
C GLU A 619 2.91 7.94 -23.87
N ARG A 620 3.88 7.15 -23.38
CA ARG A 620 3.63 6.18 -22.30
C ARG A 620 3.14 6.87 -21.03
N ASN A 621 3.71 8.03 -20.68
CA ASN A 621 3.27 8.84 -19.54
C ASN A 621 1.87 9.45 -19.78
N GLU A 622 1.61 9.97 -20.98
CA GLU A 622 0.30 10.49 -21.40
C GLU A 622 -0.80 9.43 -21.25
N LEU A 623 -0.53 8.20 -21.71
CA LEU A 623 -1.49 7.09 -21.68
C LEU A 623 -1.78 6.57 -20.26
N LEU A 624 -0.90 6.80 -19.28
CA LEU A 624 -1.14 6.45 -17.87
C LEU A 624 -1.99 7.48 -17.13
N TYR A 625 -2.07 8.71 -17.63
CA TYR A 625 -2.83 9.80 -17.04
C TYR A 625 -4.33 9.69 -17.34
N ARG A 626 -5.19 9.84 -16.32
CA ARG A 626 -6.66 9.81 -16.51
C ARG A 626 -7.15 11.14 -17.09
N ARG A 627 -7.73 11.09 -18.28
CA ARG A 627 -8.36 12.23 -18.96
C ARG A 627 -9.74 12.55 -18.39
N SER A 628 -10.27 13.73 -18.74
CA SER A 628 -11.67 14.11 -18.51
C SER A 628 -12.31 14.53 -19.83
N ALA A 629 -13.59 14.21 -20.02
CA ALA A 629 -14.31 14.50 -21.25
C ALA A 629 -14.52 16.00 -21.45
N ARG A 630 -14.22 16.49 -22.65
CA ARG A 630 -14.54 17.84 -23.11
C ARG A 630 -16.00 17.90 -23.55
N HIS A 631 -16.63 19.07 -23.44
CA HIS A 631 -18.04 19.26 -23.83
C HIS A 631 -18.34 18.84 -25.29
N ILE A 632 -17.38 19.00 -26.21
CA ILE A 632 -17.54 18.63 -27.62
C ILE A 632 -17.55 17.10 -27.86
N GLU A 633 -16.95 16.34 -26.95
CA GLU A 633 -16.82 14.87 -27.01
C GLU A 633 -18.08 14.14 -26.53
N VAL A 634 -19.03 14.85 -25.91
CA VAL A 634 -20.30 14.29 -25.41
C VAL A 634 -21.35 14.18 -26.53
N ASN A 635 -21.06 14.74 -27.70
CA ASN A 635 -21.99 14.73 -28.84
C ASN A 635 -22.04 13.34 -29.49
N GLY A 636 -23.25 12.92 -29.89
CA GLY A 636 -23.46 11.71 -30.68
C GLY A 636 -22.87 11.78 -32.09
N ARG A 637 -22.83 10.63 -32.76
CA ARG A 637 -22.23 10.46 -34.09
C ARG A 637 -22.91 11.30 -35.17
N VAL A 638 -22.12 12.01 -35.97
CA VAL A 638 -22.64 12.82 -37.08
C VAL A 638 -22.72 12.01 -38.37
N SER A 639 -21.70 11.20 -38.69
CA SER A 639 -21.65 10.37 -39.91
C SER A 639 -22.60 9.16 -39.92
N GLY A 640 -23.03 8.71 -41.11
CA GLY A 640 -23.93 7.55 -41.28
C GLY A 640 -25.43 7.89 -41.26
N SER A 641 -26.27 6.96 -41.73
CA SER A 641 -27.74 7.16 -41.74
C SER A 641 -28.34 7.15 -40.32
N ALA A 642 -29.45 7.86 -40.12
CA ALA A 642 -30.13 7.94 -38.82
C ALA A 642 -30.54 6.55 -38.29
N GLU A 643 -31.08 5.69 -39.16
CA GLU A 643 -31.43 4.31 -38.82
C GLU A 643 -30.22 3.45 -38.42
N TRP A 644 -29.06 3.67 -39.03
CA TRP A 644 -27.84 2.96 -38.69
C TRP A 644 -27.27 3.42 -37.34
N LYS A 645 -27.28 4.72 -37.08
CA LYS A 645 -26.85 5.29 -35.79
C LYS A 645 -27.76 4.87 -34.63
N ASN A 646 -29.07 4.89 -34.84
CA ASN A 646 -30.05 4.47 -33.82
C ASN A 646 -29.93 2.96 -33.52
N ARG A 647 -29.75 2.11 -34.54
CA ARG A 647 -29.51 0.66 -34.32
C ARG A 647 -28.28 0.36 -33.48
N ARG A 648 -27.28 1.25 -33.50
CA ARG A 648 -26.03 1.10 -32.75
C ARG A 648 -26.00 1.89 -31.44
N ASN A 649 -27.06 2.63 -31.11
CA ASN A 649 -27.16 3.54 -29.97
C ASN A 649 -26.08 4.66 -29.95
N GLU A 650 -25.57 5.05 -31.12
CA GLU A 650 -24.47 6.03 -31.24
C GLU A 650 -24.98 7.46 -31.49
N ALA A 651 -26.29 7.73 -31.33
CA ALA A 651 -26.93 9.02 -31.62
C ALA A 651 -26.80 10.08 -30.49
N GLY A 652 -26.30 9.70 -29.31
CA GLY A 652 -26.19 10.55 -28.12
C GLY A 652 -27.46 10.56 -27.25
N LYS A 653 -27.33 10.62 -25.91
CA LYS A 653 -28.47 10.70 -24.98
C LYS A 653 -28.89 12.15 -24.75
N GLN A 654 -30.11 12.54 -25.14
CA GLN A 654 -30.73 13.79 -24.68
C GLN A 654 -31.53 13.52 -23.41
N GLU A 655 -31.04 13.92 -22.24
CA GLU A 655 -31.87 13.93 -21.02
C GLU A 655 -31.87 15.30 -20.36
N LYS A 656 -33.09 15.81 -20.14
CA LYS A 656 -33.42 17.09 -19.51
C LYS A 656 -33.46 16.94 -17.98
N VAL A 657 -32.59 17.68 -17.31
CA VAL A 657 -32.49 17.97 -15.86
C VAL A 657 -33.59 18.88 -15.22
N PRO A 658 -34.58 18.48 -14.38
CA PRO A 658 -35.45 19.44 -13.68
C PRO A 658 -34.77 20.08 -12.45
N ILE A 659 -35.07 21.35 -12.17
CA ILE A 659 -34.46 22.23 -11.15
C ILE A 659 -35.30 22.31 -9.86
N SER A 660 -34.66 22.23 -8.68
CA SER A 660 -35.09 22.87 -7.41
C SER A 660 -33.91 22.94 -6.40
N THR A 661 -33.84 24.01 -5.59
CA THR A 661 -32.63 24.62 -4.97
C THR A 661 -32.62 24.71 -3.43
N ALA A 662 -31.41 24.65 -2.80
CA ALA A 662 -31.04 25.33 -1.54
C ALA A 662 -29.51 25.67 -1.51
N LYS A 663 -29.11 26.85 -1.01
CA LYS A 663 -27.78 27.51 -1.24
C LYS A 663 -26.72 27.36 -0.11
N CYS A 664 -25.44 27.21 -0.49
CA CYS A 664 -24.21 27.28 0.35
C CYS A 664 -23.48 28.64 0.19
N PHE A 665 -22.86 29.19 1.26
CA PHE A 665 -22.19 30.53 1.26
C PHE A 665 -20.65 30.51 1.37
N ASN A 666 -19.98 29.36 1.20
CA ASN A 666 -18.51 29.31 1.13
C ASN A 666 -18.05 29.70 -0.29
N PRO A 667 -17.16 30.70 -0.45
CA PRO A 667 -16.71 31.14 -1.77
C PRO A 667 -15.81 30.11 -2.47
N PHE A 668 -15.58 28.90 -1.97
CA PHE A 668 -14.96 27.78 -2.69
C PHE A 668 -15.78 26.47 -2.58
N CYS A 669 -17.04 26.58 -2.12
CA CYS A 669 -18.04 25.50 -2.11
C CYS A 669 -18.67 25.39 -3.50
N PHE A 670 -18.46 24.27 -4.17
CA PHE A 670 -19.01 24.05 -5.53
C PHE A 670 -20.55 23.98 -5.55
N THR A 671 -21.19 23.70 -4.41
CA THR A 671 -22.67 23.68 -4.27
C THR A 671 -23.28 25.07 -4.00
N GLY A 672 -22.48 26.10 -3.72
CA GLY A 672 -22.94 27.48 -3.45
C GLY A 672 -22.80 28.48 -4.59
N ARG A 673 -22.02 28.15 -5.63
CA ARG A 673 -21.62 29.06 -6.72
C ARG A 673 -22.51 28.98 -7.98
N THR A 674 -23.81 28.74 -7.82
CA THR A 674 -24.78 28.73 -8.94
C THR A 674 -25.75 29.91 -8.95
N GLN A 675 -25.33 31.11 -8.51
CA GLN A 675 -26.04 32.34 -8.89
C GLN A 675 -25.11 33.50 -9.24
N SER A 676 -25.13 33.83 -10.55
CA SER A 676 -25.03 35.15 -11.18
C SER A 676 -24.15 36.22 -10.52
N ASN A 677 -22.93 36.43 -11.04
CA ASN A 677 -22.51 37.67 -11.70
C ASN A 677 -21.07 37.57 -12.24
N LEU A 678 -20.84 38.32 -13.32
CA LEU A 678 -19.66 38.33 -14.18
C LEU A 678 -18.32 38.69 -13.47
N THR A 679 -17.24 38.33 -14.19
CA THR A 679 -15.84 38.85 -14.21
C THR A 679 -14.75 38.24 -13.29
N ARG A 680 -13.68 37.77 -13.97
CA ARG A 680 -12.36 37.23 -13.55
C ARG A 680 -12.20 35.70 -13.31
N VAL A 681 -11.48 35.09 -14.27
CA VAL A 681 -10.74 33.79 -14.31
C VAL A 681 -9.51 33.89 -13.34
N PRO A 682 -8.77 32.86 -12.80
CA PRO A 682 -8.14 31.73 -13.55
C PRO A 682 -7.77 30.41 -12.75
N PRO A 683 -6.62 29.71 -12.97
CA PRO A 683 -6.49 28.39 -13.61
C PRO A 683 -5.91 27.26 -12.70
N ASP A 684 -6.61 26.15 -12.65
CA ASP A 684 -6.34 25.06 -11.69
C ASP A 684 -5.18 24.12 -12.11
N VAL A 685 -3.93 24.60 -11.99
CA VAL A 685 -2.64 23.91 -11.67
C VAL A 685 -1.53 24.97 -11.69
N ASN A 686 -1.53 25.88 -12.68
CA ASN A 686 -0.59 27.01 -12.76
C ASN A 686 -0.86 28.07 -11.67
N GLU A 687 -2.10 28.28 -11.18
CA GLU A 687 -2.32 29.08 -9.97
C GLU A 687 -1.77 28.39 -8.73
N ARG A 688 -1.97 27.06 -8.59
CA ARG A 688 -1.47 26.31 -7.43
C ARG A 688 0.07 26.31 -7.41
N ALA A 689 0.71 26.20 -8.58
CA ALA A 689 2.17 26.29 -8.73
C ALA A 689 2.71 27.73 -8.57
N ALA A 690 2.07 28.74 -9.18
CA ALA A 690 2.45 30.15 -9.01
C ALA A 690 2.23 30.64 -7.57
N GLN A 691 1.16 30.22 -6.91
CA GLN A 691 0.89 30.51 -5.49
C GLN A 691 1.87 29.77 -4.57
N ALA A 692 2.31 28.54 -4.92
CA ALA A 692 3.37 27.84 -4.19
C ALA A 692 4.75 28.52 -4.34
N ILE A 693 5.09 28.99 -5.55
CA ILE A 693 6.29 29.79 -5.83
C ILE A 693 6.24 31.14 -5.08
N GLN A 694 5.08 31.80 -5.04
CA GLN A 694 4.88 33.06 -4.31
C GLN A 694 4.94 32.87 -2.79
N VAL A 695 4.55 31.70 -2.26
CA VAL A 695 4.73 31.31 -0.86
C VAL A 695 6.20 31.04 -0.53
N ALA A 696 6.92 30.28 -1.36
CA ALA A 696 8.36 30.05 -1.20
C ALA A 696 9.15 31.38 -1.27
N SER A 697 8.78 32.27 -2.19
CA SER A 697 9.34 33.62 -2.33
C SER A 697 9.04 34.50 -1.11
N ASN A 698 7.80 34.51 -0.61
CA ASN A 698 7.42 35.23 0.62
C ASN A 698 8.14 34.68 1.88
N LEU A 699 8.32 33.36 2.00
CA LEU A 699 9.08 32.74 3.10
C LEU A 699 10.58 33.11 3.06
N SER A 700 11.16 33.24 1.85
CA SER A 700 12.52 33.78 1.66
C SER A 700 12.60 35.26 2.04
N SER A 701 11.53 36.04 1.75
CA SER A 701 11.45 37.47 2.07
C SER A 701 11.37 37.75 3.59
N VAL A 702 10.84 36.79 4.37
CA VAL A 702 10.85 36.81 5.85
C VAL A 702 12.15 36.20 6.42
N ARG A 703 13.14 35.89 5.59
CA ARG A 703 14.51 35.43 5.94
C ARG A 703 14.63 34.05 6.63
N PHE A 704 13.74 33.09 6.39
CA PHE A 704 14.02 31.70 6.77
C PHE A 704 15.10 31.11 5.84
N SER A 705 16.08 30.37 6.38
CA SER A 705 17.22 29.86 5.59
C SER A 705 16.81 28.71 4.66
N SER A 706 17.55 28.53 3.56
CA SER A 706 17.33 27.43 2.60
C SER A 706 17.32 26.06 3.27
N GLU A 707 18.16 25.81 4.29
CA GLU A 707 18.08 24.58 5.10
C GLU A 707 16.77 24.41 5.88
N ALA A 708 16.16 25.49 6.37
CA ALA A 708 14.90 25.42 7.12
C ALA A 708 13.72 25.05 6.20
N LEU A 709 13.80 25.49 4.93
CA LEU A 709 12.86 25.11 3.88
C LEU A 709 13.08 23.65 3.43
N MET A 710 14.33 23.21 3.27
CA MET A 710 14.67 21.81 2.98
C MET A 710 14.33 20.86 4.14
N MET A 711 14.24 21.34 5.38
CA MET A 711 13.85 20.51 6.52
C MET A 711 12.33 20.42 6.69
N LEU A 712 11.50 21.10 5.89
CA LEU A 712 10.05 20.79 5.86
C LEU A 712 9.78 19.34 5.40
N LEU A 713 10.81 18.67 4.90
CA LEU A 713 10.89 17.27 4.50
C LEU A 713 10.96 16.35 5.74
N CYS A 714 9.92 15.56 5.96
CA CYS A 714 9.77 14.52 6.96
C CYS A 714 10.50 13.26 6.45
N PRO A 715 11.40 12.67 7.25
CA PRO A 715 12.13 11.48 6.83
C PRO A 715 11.17 10.32 6.61
N LEU A 716 11.31 9.70 5.44
CA LEU A 716 10.48 8.63 4.85
C LEU A 716 10.35 7.32 5.63
N THR A 717 11.08 7.17 6.71
CA THR A 717 11.05 5.94 7.48
C THR A 717 10.09 6.16 8.63
N ARG A 718 8.88 5.61 8.55
CA ARG A 718 8.13 4.96 9.66
C ARG A 718 6.65 4.76 9.29
N THR A 719 6.36 3.85 8.35
CA THR A 719 5.08 3.09 8.37
C THR A 719 4.84 2.48 9.76
N GLU A 720 5.91 2.25 10.50
CA GLU A 720 5.94 1.86 11.90
C GLU A 720 5.32 2.89 12.87
N LEU A 721 5.45 4.22 12.65
CA LEU A 721 4.82 5.24 13.51
C LEU A 721 3.32 5.22 13.31
N ARG A 722 2.87 5.11 12.05
CA ARG A 722 1.45 4.92 11.72
C ARG A 722 0.92 3.64 12.36
N ASN A 723 1.61 2.52 12.17
CA ASN A 723 1.22 1.24 12.77
C ASN A 723 1.24 1.30 14.30
N PHE A 724 2.18 2.02 14.91
CA PHE A 724 2.24 2.21 16.35
C PHE A 724 1.10 3.08 16.86
N LEU A 725 0.84 4.23 16.25
CA LEU A 725 -0.29 5.09 16.61
C LEU A 725 -1.60 4.31 16.45
N TRP A 726 -1.82 3.62 15.32
CA TRP A 726 -2.98 2.75 15.09
C TRP A 726 -3.09 1.58 16.07
N LYS A 727 -1.97 0.97 16.45
CA LYS A 727 -1.94 -0.09 17.47
C LYS A 727 -2.41 0.42 18.83
N ASN A 728 -2.29 1.72 19.10
CA ASN A 728 -2.80 2.36 20.31
C ASN A 728 -4.20 2.99 20.13
N GLN A 729 -4.92 2.63 19.05
CA GLN A 729 -6.23 3.16 18.63
C GLN A 729 -6.47 4.63 19.01
N PRO A 730 -5.98 5.56 18.21
CA PRO A 730 -6.27 6.95 18.46
C PRO A 730 -7.76 7.22 18.20
N LEU A 731 -8.41 7.91 19.12
CA LEU A 731 -9.74 8.47 18.98
C LEU A 731 -9.81 9.48 17.83
N LEU A 732 -8.67 10.08 17.46
CA LEU A 732 -8.53 11.07 16.41
C LEU A 732 -7.12 11.01 15.86
N TYR A 733 -6.94 11.08 14.54
CA TYR A 733 -5.63 11.17 13.92
C TYR A 733 -5.65 12.00 12.64
N LEU A 734 -4.69 12.90 12.53
CA LEU A 734 -4.57 13.83 11.41
C LEU A 734 -3.28 13.51 10.63
N PRO A 735 -3.34 12.62 9.62
CA PRO A 735 -2.20 12.36 8.75
C PRO A 735 -2.11 13.48 7.72
N LEU A 736 -1.11 14.34 7.86
CA LEU A 736 -1.03 15.51 7.01
C LEU A 736 -0.69 15.18 5.53
N GLN A 737 -0.16 13.99 5.21
CA GLN A 737 0.34 13.64 3.85
C GLN A 737 0.25 12.18 3.37
N ASP A 738 -0.66 11.36 3.87
CA ASP A 738 -0.80 9.98 3.37
C ASP A 738 -1.65 9.90 2.08
N ILE A 739 -1.26 9.04 1.14
CA ILE A 739 -2.15 8.58 0.05
C ILE A 739 -3.15 7.59 0.69
N PRO A 740 -4.45 7.61 0.35
CA PRO A 740 -5.40 6.65 0.90
C PRO A 740 -4.95 5.22 0.55
N SER A 741 -4.71 4.38 1.56
CA SER A 741 -4.48 2.96 1.33
C SER A 741 -5.74 2.35 0.72
N THR A 742 -5.57 1.50 -0.28
CA THR A 742 -6.63 0.71 -0.94
C THR A 742 -7.22 -0.39 -0.04
N CYS A 743 -7.06 -0.26 1.28
CA CYS A 743 -7.50 -1.23 2.28
C CYS A 743 -7.82 -0.48 3.58
N SER A 744 -9.10 -0.53 3.97
CA SER A 744 -9.62 -0.54 5.34
C SER A 744 -8.84 0.20 6.46
N ASP A 745 -9.16 1.48 6.66
CA ASP A 745 -8.95 2.18 7.93
C ASP A 745 -10.30 2.82 8.34
N ARG A 746 -11.27 1.98 8.76
CA ARG A 746 -12.61 2.44 9.19
C ARG A 746 -12.68 2.49 10.72
N GLY A 747 -12.52 3.68 11.30
CA GLY A 747 -12.86 3.91 12.70
C GLY A 747 -12.27 5.18 13.30
N VAL A 748 -11.10 5.61 12.86
CA VAL A 748 -10.51 6.87 13.32
C VAL A 748 -10.96 7.99 12.37
N PRO A 749 -11.53 9.11 12.86
CA PRO A 749 -11.79 10.25 12.01
C PRO A 749 -10.47 10.77 11.43
N LEU A 750 -10.19 10.35 10.19
CA LEU A 750 -9.11 10.86 9.36
C LEU A 750 -9.52 12.26 8.91
N LEU A 751 -8.93 13.27 9.52
CA LEU A 751 -9.16 14.67 9.16
C LEU A 751 -8.40 14.98 7.85
N ASP A 752 -9.07 14.75 6.73
CA ASP A 752 -8.56 15.15 5.42
C ASP A 752 -8.79 16.65 5.17
N VAL A 753 -7.69 17.38 5.01
CA VAL A 753 -7.70 18.81 4.68
C VAL A 753 -7.81 19.06 3.16
N SER A 754 -7.94 18.01 2.33
CA SER A 754 -7.90 18.07 0.86
C SER A 754 -9.25 18.34 0.17
N GLY A 755 -10.37 18.32 0.91
CA GLY A 755 -11.67 18.80 0.42
C GLY A 755 -12.63 17.75 -0.14
N TYR A 756 -12.50 16.47 0.20
CA TYR A 756 -13.53 15.44 -0.06
C TYR A 756 -14.38 15.16 1.18
N ASP A 757 -15.69 15.36 1.08
CA ASP A 757 -16.84 14.98 1.95
C ASP A 757 -16.73 14.97 3.50
N ASN A 758 -15.62 15.40 4.12
CA ASN A 758 -15.47 15.53 5.57
C ASN A 758 -14.74 16.85 5.92
N HIS A 759 -15.43 17.97 5.77
CA HIS A 759 -14.89 19.27 6.15
C HIS A 759 -14.83 19.39 7.69
N ALA A 760 -13.63 19.63 8.25
CA ALA A 760 -13.55 20.23 9.59
C ALA A 760 -14.22 21.60 9.53
N ASP A 761 -15.09 21.89 10.50
CA ASP A 761 -15.70 23.21 10.67
C ASP A 761 -14.59 24.20 11.04
N ASN A 762 -13.97 24.77 10.03
CA ASN A 762 -12.99 25.82 10.18
C ASN A 762 -13.78 27.10 10.46
N SER A 763 -14.10 27.31 11.74
CA SER A 763 -14.96 28.40 12.23
C SER A 763 -14.41 29.79 11.93
N GLN A 764 -13.18 29.90 11.45
CA GLN A 764 -12.67 31.06 10.74
C GLN A 764 -12.14 30.68 9.36
N ARG A 765 -12.79 31.25 8.34
CA ARG A 765 -12.42 31.26 6.93
C ARG A 765 -10.90 31.18 6.72
N CYS A 766 -10.42 30.02 6.26
CA CYS A 766 -9.17 29.78 5.53
C CYS A 766 -7.87 30.43 6.10
N GLY A 767 -7.13 29.68 6.93
CA GLY A 767 -5.73 30.01 7.30
C GLY A 767 -4.74 28.83 7.23
N LEU A 768 -5.19 27.62 6.86
CA LEU A 768 -4.38 26.40 6.93
C LEU A 768 -3.89 26.00 5.53
N ARG A 769 -2.57 25.96 5.33
CA ARG A 769 -1.94 25.53 4.07
C ARG A 769 -1.08 24.29 4.33
N LYS A 770 -1.30 23.20 3.57
CA LYS A 770 -0.30 22.13 3.45
C LYS A 770 0.91 22.68 2.68
N PRO A 771 2.17 22.46 3.10
CA PRO A 771 3.30 22.65 2.20
C PRO A 771 3.31 21.46 1.22
N PHE A 772 3.18 21.72 -0.09
CA PHE A 772 3.20 20.68 -1.12
C PHE A 772 4.55 20.58 -1.83
N ARG A 773 4.80 19.36 -2.29
CA ARG A 773 5.89 18.82 -3.11
C ARG A 773 5.80 19.30 -4.57
N ILE A 774 6.95 19.60 -5.19
CA ILE A 774 7.12 19.73 -6.65
C ILE A 774 7.82 18.45 -7.14
N PRO A 775 7.28 17.69 -8.11
CA PRO A 775 8.01 16.60 -8.78
C PRO A 775 9.09 17.19 -9.70
N ASN A 776 10.31 16.63 -9.63
CA ASN A 776 11.53 17.08 -10.32
C ASN A 776 11.34 17.55 -11.78
N ALA A 777 11.96 18.70 -12.06
CA ALA A 777 12.61 19.00 -13.33
C ALA A 777 13.72 17.95 -13.61
N GLU A 778 13.92 17.65 -14.89
CA GLU A 778 14.80 16.62 -15.50
C GLU A 778 16.12 16.23 -14.78
N PRO A 779 16.64 15.01 -15.01
CA PRO A 779 18.07 14.76 -14.85
C PRO A 779 18.85 15.39 -16.02
N ALA A 780 19.55 16.49 -15.75
CA ALA A 780 20.67 16.91 -16.57
C ALA A 780 21.84 15.94 -16.37
N ASN A 781 22.48 15.57 -17.49
CA ASN A 781 23.75 14.86 -17.56
C ASN A 781 24.81 15.53 -16.66
N ASP A 782 25.60 14.72 -15.93
CA ASP A 782 27.05 14.67 -16.14
C ASP A 782 27.74 13.60 -15.27
N ASP A 783 28.85 13.12 -15.82
CA ASP A 783 29.58 11.89 -15.52
C ASP A 783 30.35 11.85 -14.19
N ASN A 784 30.34 10.68 -13.53
CA ASN A 784 31.53 9.89 -13.13
C ASN A 784 31.36 9.11 -11.80
N ASN A 785 31.69 7.82 -11.89
CA ASN A 785 32.25 6.92 -10.87
C ASN A 785 31.64 6.83 -9.45
N GLY A 786 31.30 5.58 -9.08
CA GLY A 786 31.43 5.08 -7.70
C GLY A 786 30.11 4.73 -7.01
N ALA A 787 30.06 3.54 -6.42
CA ALA A 787 28.94 3.01 -5.66
C ALA A 787 28.40 3.98 -4.60
N GLY A 788 27.07 4.15 -4.50
CA GLY A 788 26.45 5.02 -3.52
C GLY A 788 24.92 4.92 -3.45
N SER A 789 24.41 4.88 -2.24
CA SER A 789 23.01 4.76 -1.81
C SER A 789 22.10 5.94 -2.19
N LYS A 790 20.83 5.64 -2.55
CA LYS A 790 19.51 6.34 -2.37
C LYS A 790 19.40 7.88 -2.44
N ARG A 791 18.24 8.36 -2.93
CA ARG A 791 17.32 9.34 -2.26
C ARG A 791 16.07 9.61 -3.12
N ASN A 792 14.85 9.95 -2.67
CA ASN A 792 14.03 9.78 -1.45
C ASN A 792 12.69 10.55 -1.72
N ASP A 793 11.53 9.89 -1.64
CA ASP A 793 10.16 10.50 -1.60
C ASP A 793 9.89 11.30 -0.30
N GLU A 794 10.42 12.49 -0.11
CA GLU A 794 10.23 13.23 1.15
C GLU A 794 8.78 13.77 1.36
N ALA A 795 8.23 13.64 2.58
CA ALA A 795 6.89 14.13 3.01
C ALA A 795 6.98 15.48 3.74
N PHE A 796 5.91 16.25 4.02
CA PHE A 796 5.97 17.58 4.68
C PHE A 796 4.96 17.78 5.83
N GLY A 797 5.36 18.50 6.90
CA GLY A 797 4.50 18.83 8.06
C GLY A 797 3.74 20.17 7.92
N MET A 798 2.68 20.41 8.71
CA MET A 798 1.88 21.65 8.67
C MET A 798 2.54 22.76 9.51
N GLN A 799 2.82 23.91 8.88
CA GLN A 799 3.43 25.06 9.55
C GLN A 799 2.35 26.00 10.12
N LEU A 800 2.42 26.26 11.43
CA LEU A 800 1.64 27.27 12.14
C LEU A 800 2.50 28.53 12.31
N LEU A 801 2.05 29.63 11.68
CA LEU A 801 2.66 30.95 11.76
C LEU A 801 1.86 31.86 12.70
N GLY A 802 2.47 32.97 13.12
CA GLY A 802 1.96 33.95 14.09
C GLY A 802 0.44 34.07 14.22
N GLY A 803 -0.13 33.55 15.31
CA GLY A 803 -1.57 33.65 15.65
C GLY A 803 -2.48 32.67 14.92
N ASN A 804 -1.97 31.83 14.02
CA ASN A 804 -2.75 30.79 13.36
C ASN A 804 -2.92 29.56 14.27
N PHE A 805 -4.07 28.90 14.15
CA PHE A 805 -4.40 27.74 14.97
C PHE A 805 -5.07 26.63 14.16
N LEU A 806 -4.86 25.40 14.59
CA LEU A 806 -5.60 24.21 14.20
C LEU A 806 -6.73 24.00 15.20
N SER A 807 -7.98 23.95 14.75
CA SER A 807 -9.14 23.67 15.59
C SER A 807 -9.86 22.42 15.13
N ILE A 808 -10.17 21.54 16.08
CA ILE A 808 -10.86 20.26 15.84
C ILE A 808 -12.15 20.26 16.64
N ALA A 809 -13.28 20.20 15.92
CA ALA A 809 -14.63 20.33 16.48
C ALA A 809 -15.01 19.11 17.33
N GLY A 810 -15.64 19.37 18.48
CA GLY A 810 -15.94 18.33 19.48
C GLY A 810 -17.08 17.37 19.13
N GLN A 811 -17.76 17.54 17.99
CA GLN A 811 -18.77 16.58 17.50
C GLN A 811 -18.13 15.30 16.95
N ASN A 812 -16.84 15.36 16.60
CA ASN A 812 -16.05 14.23 16.07
C ASN A 812 -15.31 13.45 17.17
N LEU A 813 -15.53 13.78 18.45
CA LEU A 813 -14.82 13.18 19.58
C LEU A 813 -15.81 12.48 20.52
N PRO A 814 -15.59 11.20 20.88
CA PRO A 814 -16.46 10.47 21.80
C PRO A 814 -16.43 11.04 23.24
N PRO A 815 -17.48 10.83 24.06
CA PRO A 815 -17.56 11.35 25.43
C PRO A 815 -16.46 10.77 26.35
N LEU A 816 -15.84 11.64 27.14
CA LEU A 816 -14.56 11.47 27.84
C LEU A 816 -14.46 10.26 28.81
N THR A 817 -13.62 9.29 28.44
CA THR A 817 -12.66 8.64 29.36
C THR A 817 -11.41 9.51 29.49
N ASP A 818 -10.43 9.11 30.29
CA ASP A 818 -9.15 9.81 30.36
C ASP A 818 -8.47 9.74 28.96
N VAL A 819 -8.03 10.88 28.42
CA VAL A 819 -7.50 10.98 27.04
C VAL A 819 -6.15 11.68 27.03
N LEU A 820 -5.24 11.13 26.24
CA LEU A 820 -3.91 11.65 25.97
C LEU A 820 -3.87 12.32 24.59
N LEU A 821 -3.78 13.65 24.56
CA LEU A 821 -3.48 14.37 23.32
C LEU A 821 -2.00 14.21 23.00
N SER A 822 -1.65 13.64 21.85
CA SER A 822 -0.30 13.31 21.42
C SER A 822 0.01 13.99 20.08
N PHE A 823 1.09 14.75 19.97
CA PHE A 823 1.48 15.34 18.69
C PHE A 823 2.99 15.48 18.54
N LEU A 824 3.44 15.41 17.28
CA LEU A 824 4.82 15.65 16.90
C LEU A 824 4.96 17.09 16.40
N VAL A 825 5.80 17.86 17.09
CA VAL A 825 6.03 19.27 16.81
C VAL A 825 7.51 19.56 16.71
N ARG A 826 7.88 20.44 15.77
CA ARG A 826 9.20 21.04 15.66
C ARG A 826 9.06 22.55 15.75
N PHE A 827 9.96 23.20 16.48
CA PHE A 827 10.07 24.65 16.49
C PHE A 827 11.21 25.09 15.59
N ASP A 828 10.97 26.06 14.72
CA ASP A 828 11.98 26.63 13.84
C ASP A 828 12.17 28.13 14.16
N ARG A 829 13.42 28.60 14.10
CA ARG A 829 13.79 29.98 14.41
C ARG A 829 14.60 30.59 13.28
N ASN A 830 14.26 31.82 12.92
CA ASN A 830 15.01 32.61 11.96
C ASN A 830 16.39 33.02 12.53
N LYS A 831 17.46 32.88 11.71
CA LYS A 831 18.84 33.25 12.08
C LYS A 831 19.00 34.75 12.45
N ALA A 832 18.13 35.64 11.94
CA ALA A 832 18.20 37.09 12.18
C ALA A 832 17.68 37.56 13.56
N LEU A 833 17.05 36.67 14.35
CA LEU A 833 16.48 37.00 15.67
C LEU A 833 17.50 37.02 16.81
N LYS A 834 18.81 36.93 16.50
CA LYS A 834 19.88 36.86 17.50
C LYS A 834 19.99 38.11 18.39
N ASP A 835 19.45 39.26 17.97
CA ASP A 835 19.96 40.55 18.47
C ASP A 835 18.97 41.53 19.11
N LYS A 836 17.74 41.16 19.52
CA LYS A 836 16.84 42.15 20.19
C LYS A 836 16.04 41.63 21.40
N LYS A 837 16.37 42.24 22.55
CA LYS A 837 15.71 42.31 23.88
C LYS A 837 15.35 40.99 24.58
N ASP A 838 15.43 41.04 25.91
CA ASP A 838 15.09 39.95 26.83
C ASP A 838 13.58 39.68 26.77
N VAL A 839 13.21 38.76 25.90
CA VAL A 839 11.82 38.53 25.52
C VAL A 839 11.55 37.03 25.58
N THR A 840 10.55 36.68 26.38
CA THR A 840 9.95 35.35 26.41
C THR A 840 8.92 35.24 25.30
N VAL A 841 9.18 34.39 24.31
CA VAL A 841 8.30 34.21 23.14
C VAL A 841 7.42 32.99 23.35
N ARG A 842 6.10 33.12 23.18
CA ARG A 842 5.18 31.97 23.16
C ARG A 842 5.32 31.26 21.81
N VAL A 843 5.79 30.02 21.83
CA VAL A 843 6.07 29.22 20.61
C VAL A 843 4.96 28.22 20.29
N LEU A 844 4.20 27.81 21.30
CA LEU A 844 2.99 26.99 21.12
C LEU A 844 2.01 27.28 22.25
N ALA A 845 0.72 27.27 21.93
CA ALA A 845 -0.33 27.19 22.94
C ALA A 845 -1.38 26.18 22.50
N GLY A 846 -2.00 25.51 23.45
CA GLY A 846 -3.15 24.67 23.16
C GLY A 846 -4.24 24.79 24.21
N ARG A 847 -5.46 24.53 23.76
CA ARG A 847 -6.67 24.53 24.59
C ARG A 847 -7.43 23.24 24.33
N ILE A 848 -7.96 22.66 25.39
CA ILE A 848 -8.78 21.45 25.30
C ILE A 848 -10.08 21.71 26.09
N GLY A 849 -11.22 21.72 25.38
CA GLY A 849 -12.55 22.13 25.87
C GLY A 849 -13.31 23.05 24.88
N TYR A 850 -14.63 23.21 25.04
CA TYR A 850 -15.44 24.15 24.22
C TYR A 850 -15.21 25.61 24.65
N PRO A 851 -15.40 26.63 23.79
CA PRO A 851 -15.26 28.05 24.16
C PRO A 851 -16.23 28.51 25.25
N ASP A 852 -17.39 27.87 25.35
CA ASP A 852 -18.49 28.26 26.24
C ASP A 852 -18.45 27.55 27.61
N LEU A 853 -17.46 26.68 27.84
CA LEU A 853 -17.19 25.95 29.10
C LEU A 853 -15.71 26.10 29.48
N THR A 854 -15.36 25.88 30.75
CA THR A 854 -14.03 26.12 31.35
C THR A 854 -12.91 25.23 30.74
N PRO A 855 -12.03 25.76 29.85
CA PRO A 855 -11.06 24.97 29.09
C PRO A 855 -9.70 24.82 29.80
N THR A 856 -9.04 23.67 29.64
CA THR A 856 -7.64 23.46 30.08
C THR A 856 -6.68 24.07 29.07
N LYS A 857 -5.64 24.78 29.53
CA LYS A 857 -4.65 25.45 28.66
C LYS A 857 -3.23 24.97 28.93
N PHE A 858 -2.49 24.65 27.88
CA PHE A 858 -1.04 24.40 27.95
C PHE A 858 -0.30 25.40 27.05
N ARG A 859 0.90 25.83 27.47
CA ARG A 859 1.73 26.79 26.73
C ARG A 859 3.20 26.40 26.79
N ILE A 860 3.89 26.53 25.66
CA ILE A 860 5.34 26.39 25.57
C ILE A 860 5.91 27.75 25.16
N HIS A 861 6.87 28.21 25.94
CA HIS A 861 7.57 29.47 25.75
C HIS A 861 9.06 29.20 25.52
N TRP A 862 9.72 30.07 24.77
CA TRP A 862 11.17 30.11 24.65
C TRP A 862 11.69 31.36 25.35
N SER A 863 12.63 31.18 26.28
CA SER A 863 13.37 32.26 26.92
C SER A 863 14.67 32.52 26.16
N ASN A 864 14.83 33.72 25.59
CA ASN A 864 16.03 34.04 24.81
C ASN A 864 17.27 34.30 25.70
N SER A 865 17.08 34.80 26.93
CA SER A 865 18.17 35.02 27.91
C SER A 865 18.69 33.72 28.50
N GLU A 866 17.79 32.82 28.91
CA GLU A 866 18.15 31.54 29.54
C GLU A 866 18.49 30.44 28.51
N ARG A 867 18.19 30.67 27.22
CA ARG A 867 18.33 29.69 26.13
C ARG A 867 17.65 28.35 26.43
N GLN A 868 16.49 28.38 27.08
CA GLN A 868 15.72 27.20 27.44
C GLN A 868 14.24 27.35 27.11
N PHE A 869 13.57 26.21 26.96
CA PHE A 869 12.12 26.14 26.82
C PHE A 869 11.45 26.08 28.19
N LEU A 870 10.39 26.85 28.34
CA LEU A 870 9.55 26.94 29.53
C LEU A 870 8.15 26.41 29.21
N CYS A 871 7.75 25.35 29.88
CA CYS A 871 6.45 24.73 29.74
C CYS A 871 5.52 25.16 30.87
N LYS A 872 4.26 25.47 30.54
CA LYS A 872 3.23 25.89 31.50
C LYS A 872 1.93 25.13 31.27
N LEU A 873 1.28 24.70 32.35
CA LEU A 873 -0.02 24.03 32.36
C LEU A 873 -0.95 24.76 33.34
N GLN A 874 -2.21 25.04 32.94
CA GLN A 874 -3.15 25.86 33.70
C GLN A 874 -4.61 25.38 33.54
N ILE A 875 -5.36 25.41 34.66
CA ILE A 875 -6.81 25.10 34.72
C ILE A 875 -7.58 26.37 35.09
N GLU A 876 -8.57 26.79 34.29
CA GLU A 876 -9.25 28.09 34.50
C GLU A 876 -10.22 28.12 35.70
N GLU A 877 -10.72 26.97 36.20
CA GLU A 877 -11.61 26.91 37.37
C GLU A 877 -10.91 27.10 38.72
N THR A 878 -9.66 26.65 38.86
CA THR A 878 -8.97 26.60 40.17
C THR A 878 -7.88 27.67 40.33
N THR A 879 -7.59 28.47 39.30
CA THR A 879 -6.44 29.42 39.24
C THR A 879 -5.04 28.80 39.42
N GLU A 880 -4.92 27.49 39.62
CA GLU A 880 -3.65 26.79 39.78
C GLU A 880 -2.87 26.67 38.45
N THR A 881 -1.56 26.91 38.50
CA THR A 881 -0.66 26.89 37.34
C THR A 881 0.64 26.18 37.71
N ALA A 882 1.08 25.21 36.90
CA ALA A 882 2.36 24.52 37.05
C ALA A 882 3.33 24.91 35.92
N ILE A 883 4.61 25.10 36.25
CA ILE A 883 5.63 25.64 35.35
C ILE A 883 6.93 24.83 35.52
N CYS A 884 7.57 24.43 34.42
CA CYS A 884 8.85 23.69 34.42
C CYS A 884 9.73 24.14 33.23
N THR A 885 11.04 24.23 33.46
CA THR A 885 12.05 24.43 32.41
C THR A 885 12.58 23.07 31.93
N THR A 886 12.84 22.94 30.62
CA THR A 886 13.24 21.65 30.03
C THR A 886 14.30 21.79 28.94
N SER A 887 15.23 20.83 28.90
CA SER A 887 16.26 20.67 27.87
C SER A 887 15.90 19.63 26.81
N LEU A 888 14.73 19.00 26.89
CA LEU A 888 14.28 17.95 25.96
C LEU A 888 13.81 18.51 24.60
N LEU A 889 13.66 19.83 24.49
CA LEU A 889 13.25 20.53 23.27
C LEU A 889 14.42 21.32 22.69
N ALA A 890 14.57 21.25 21.36
CA ALA A 890 15.56 22.01 20.61
C ALA A 890 14.94 22.52 19.29
N PHE A 891 15.38 23.71 18.84
CA PHE A 891 14.96 24.21 17.53
C PHE A 891 15.48 23.27 16.41
N GLY A 892 14.65 23.03 15.39
CA GLY A 892 14.99 22.18 14.26
C GLY A 892 14.85 20.67 14.51
N GLN A 893 14.37 20.23 15.68
CA GLN A 893 14.11 18.82 15.99
C GLN A 893 12.63 18.55 16.25
N TYR A 894 12.14 17.39 15.80
CA TYR A 894 10.81 16.92 16.15
C TYR A 894 10.82 16.38 17.57
N ALA A 895 9.89 16.88 18.38
CA ALA A 895 9.62 16.40 19.72
C ALA A 895 8.20 15.88 19.80
N HIS A 896 8.01 14.88 20.65
CA HIS A 896 6.72 14.36 21.02
C HIS A 896 6.23 15.11 22.26
N VAL A 897 5.09 15.76 22.12
CA VAL A 897 4.40 16.42 23.22
C VAL A 897 3.13 15.64 23.46
N ALA A 898 2.91 15.23 24.72
CA ALA A 898 1.66 14.61 25.11
C ALA A 898 1.05 15.27 26.35
N VAL A 899 -0.27 15.43 26.36
CA VAL A 899 -1.03 16.03 27.47
C VAL A 899 -2.12 15.06 27.87
N LEU A 900 -2.01 14.49 29.07
CA LEU A 900 -2.98 13.59 29.67
C LEU A 900 -4.04 14.39 30.41
N LEU A 901 -5.30 14.17 30.06
CA LEU A 901 -6.46 14.69 30.75
C LEU A 901 -7.12 13.56 31.54
N GLY A 902 -6.76 13.44 32.82
CA GLY A 902 -7.29 12.43 33.71
C GLY A 902 -8.44 12.91 34.59
N LYS A 903 -9.24 11.98 35.12
CA LYS A 903 -10.35 12.27 36.07
C LYS A 903 -9.91 13.01 37.33
N ASN A 904 -8.67 12.80 37.79
CA ASN A 904 -8.16 13.34 39.07
C ASN A 904 -6.92 14.22 38.92
N ALA A 905 -6.18 14.12 37.80
CA ALA A 905 -4.96 14.86 37.56
C ALA A 905 -4.73 15.11 36.06
N ILE A 906 -4.05 16.20 35.74
CA ILE A 906 -3.62 16.55 34.38
C ILE A 906 -2.09 16.50 34.35
N ALA A 907 -1.53 15.75 33.40
CA ALA A 907 -0.09 15.58 33.26
C ALA A 907 0.40 15.96 31.86
N MET A 908 1.63 16.45 31.75
CA MET A 908 2.28 16.76 30.48
C MET A 908 3.58 15.98 30.35
N TYR A 909 3.73 15.28 29.22
CA TYR A 909 4.90 14.47 28.86
C TYR A 909 5.63 15.08 27.66
N LEU A 910 6.96 15.01 27.67
CA LEU A 910 7.83 15.39 26.56
C LEU A 910 8.78 14.24 26.25
N ASN A 911 8.81 13.78 24.99
CA ASN A 911 9.65 12.66 24.52
C ASN A 911 9.58 11.42 25.43
N GLY A 912 8.40 11.12 25.97
CA GLY A 912 8.20 9.99 26.88
C GLY A 912 8.68 10.18 28.31
N THR A 913 8.95 11.41 28.73
CA THR A 913 9.25 11.76 30.13
C THR A 913 8.15 12.68 30.69
N GLU A 914 7.66 12.40 31.89
CA GLU A 914 6.70 13.25 32.60
C GLU A 914 7.38 14.53 33.14
N ILE A 915 6.78 15.70 32.89
CA ILE A 915 7.39 17.01 33.19
C ILE A 915 6.56 17.85 34.16
N LEU A 916 5.23 17.78 34.07
CA LEU A 916 4.31 18.58 34.88
C LEU A 916 3.09 17.76 35.26
N VAL A 917 2.63 17.89 36.51
CA VAL A 917 1.37 17.29 37.02
C VAL A 917 0.61 18.34 37.84
N LEU A 918 -0.70 18.45 37.61
CA LEU A 918 -1.64 19.30 38.36
C LEU A 918 -2.79 18.44 38.90
N GLY A 919 -3.12 18.60 40.18
CA GLY A 919 -4.26 17.91 40.81
C GLY A 919 -5.57 18.65 40.57
N GLY A 920 -6.60 17.96 40.10
CA GLY A 920 -7.92 18.56 39.82
C GLY A 920 -8.69 17.82 38.74
N ALA A 921 -10.01 17.69 38.92
CA ALA A 921 -10.89 16.94 38.02
C ALA A 921 -11.45 17.80 36.88
N CYS A 922 -11.29 17.37 35.62
CA CYS A 922 -11.88 18.03 34.46
C CYS A 922 -13.08 17.22 33.93
N ARG A 923 -14.33 17.63 34.23
CA ARG A 923 -15.55 16.99 33.70
C ARG A 923 -16.10 17.74 32.49
N ALA A 924 -15.42 17.70 31.35
CA ALA A 924 -15.99 18.24 30.12
C ALA A 924 -17.02 17.25 29.52
N LYS A 925 -18.25 17.71 29.24
CA LYS A 925 -19.30 16.86 28.64
C LYS A 925 -19.19 16.72 27.12
N LYS A 926 -18.45 17.61 26.44
CA LYS A 926 -18.06 17.55 25.01
C LYS A 926 -16.76 18.36 24.81
N SER A 927 -15.77 17.83 24.10
CA SER A 927 -14.40 18.41 24.05
C SER A 927 -13.99 18.74 22.63
N GLY A 928 -13.60 20.00 22.37
CA GLY A 928 -12.84 20.39 21.17
C GLY A 928 -11.35 20.57 21.49
N VAL A 929 -10.48 20.48 20.49
CA VAL A 929 -9.03 20.73 20.64
C VAL A 929 -8.60 21.89 19.76
N THR A 930 -7.83 22.81 20.31
CA THR A 930 -7.22 23.92 19.56
C THR A 930 -5.72 23.96 19.82
N ILE A 931 -4.90 23.97 18.76
CA ILE A 931 -3.44 24.14 18.82
C ILE A 931 -3.09 25.42 18.08
N GLU A 932 -2.61 26.42 18.80
CA GLU A 932 -2.21 27.74 18.30
C GLU A 932 -0.68 27.82 18.19
N GLY A 933 -0.22 28.31 17.04
CA GLY A 933 1.19 28.54 16.78
C GLY A 933 1.80 29.70 17.58
N PRO A 934 3.00 30.14 17.20
CA PRO A 934 3.70 31.24 17.86
C PRO A 934 2.85 32.52 17.91
N ALA A 935 3.10 33.39 18.88
CA ALA A 935 2.38 34.67 18.96
C ALA A 935 2.65 35.54 17.71
N SER A 936 1.61 36.20 17.19
CA SER A 936 1.67 37.06 15.99
C SER A 936 2.66 38.23 16.12
N THR A 937 2.98 38.61 17.36
CA THR A 937 3.97 39.65 17.69
C THR A 937 5.43 39.25 17.38
N TYR A 938 5.72 37.97 17.08
CA TYR A 938 7.06 37.46 16.81
C TYR A 938 7.13 36.60 15.53
N PRO A 939 7.16 37.21 14.33
CA PRO A 939 7.04 36.50 13.05
C PRO A 939 8.26 35.65 12.67
N GLY A 940 9.38 35.70 13.43
CA GLY A 940 10.59 34.94 13.13
C GLY A 940 10.72 33.59 13.85
N VAL A 941 9.64 33.10 14.46
CA VAL A 941 9.53 31.75 15.03
C VAL A 941 8.34 31.05 14.38
N ALA A 942 8.50 29.78 14.03
CA ALA A 942 7.44 28.94 13.46
C ALA A 942 7.32 27.63 14.23
N ALA A 943 6.10 27.08 14.31
CA ALA A 943 5.88 25.73 14.81
C ALA A 943 5.42 24.85 13.65
N VAL A 944 6.08 23.72 13.42
CA VAL A 944 5.73 22.73 12.40
C VAL A 944 5.16 21.51 13.10
N VAL A 945 3.88 21.24 12.90
CA VAL A 945 3.19 20.07 13.44
C VAL A 945 3.11 19.02 12.35
N SER A 946 3.69 17.84 12.57
CA SER A 946 3.69 16.77 11.56
C SER A 946 2.62 15.71 11.82
N HIS A 947 2.28 15.47 13.09
CA HIS A 947 1.28 14.47 13.49
C HIS A 947 0.47 14.98 14.67
N VAL A 948 -0.84 14.74 14.66
CA VAL A 948 -1.71 14.97 15.82
C VAL A 948 -2.58 13.73 15.99
N ALA A 949 -2.56 13.15 17.18
CA ALA A 949 -3.35 12.00 17.58
C ALA A 949 -3.97 12.25 18.96
N MET A 950 -5.16 11.73 19.22
CA MET A 950 -5.71 11.64 20.58
C MET A 950 -5.84 10.18 20.93
N ILE A 951 -5.19 9.74 22.01
CA ILE A 951 -5.10 8.34 22.43
C ILE A 951 -5.94 8.17 23.70
N PRO A 952 -6.83 7.16 23.79
CA PRO A 952 -7.48 6.85 25.05
C PRO A 952 -6.44 6.30 26.03
N ALA A 953 -6.43 6.77 27.28
CA ALA A 953 -5.51 6.27 28.31
C ALA A 953 -6.31 6.05 29.60
N GLN A 954 -6.41 4.82 30.09
CA GLN A 954 -7.25 4.49 31.26
C GLN A 954 -6.52 4.73 32.58
N SER A 955 -5.19 4.84 32.56
CA SER A 955 -4.34 5.14 33.71
C SER A 955 -3.11 6.00 33.30
N PRO A 956 -2.46 6.67 34.27
CA PRO A 956 -1.17 7.34 34.03
C PRO A 956 -0.06 6.38 33.56
N GLU A 957 -0.11 5.11 33.99
CA GLU A 957 0.88 4.08 33.61
C GLU A 957 0.74 3.66 32.13
N GLU A 958 -0.49 3.59 31.62
CA GLU A 958 -0.75 3.38 30.19
C GLU A 958 -0.29 4.59 29.36
N ALA A 959 -0.56 5.80 29.84
CA ALA A 959 -0.08 7.02 29.19
C ALA A 959 1.46 7.05 29.11
N GLN A 960 2.13 6.65 30.19
CA GLN A 960 3.58 6.52 30.24
C GLN A 960 4.07 5.44 29.26
N THR A 961 3.45 4.25 29.22
CA THR A 961 3.80 3.16 28.29
C THR A 961 3.64 3.57 26.83
N PHE A 962 2.56 4.30 26.50
CA PHE A 962 2.38 4.87 25.17
C PHE A 962 3.49 5.86 24.84
N CYS A 963 3.79 6.79 25.75
CA CYS A 963 4.82 7.79 25.51
C CYS A 963 6.23 7.15 25.44
N ASP A 964 6.48 6.04 26.13
CA ASP A 964 7.69 5.24 26.01
C ASP A 964 7.82 4.57 24.64
N GLY A 965 6.72 4.04 24.09
CA GLY A 965 6.71 3.55 22.72
C GLY A 965 6.89 4.67 21.68
N MET A 966 6.37 5.87 21.95
CA MET A 966 6.59 7.04 21.09
C MET A 966 8.07 7.46 21.01
N LYS A 967 8.88 7.13 22.03
CA LYS A 967 10.34 7.37 22.01
C LYS A 967 10.99 6.72 20.80
N ALA A 968 10.47 5.59 20.32
CA ALA A 968 11.01 4.94 19.13
C ALA A 968 10.89 5.85 17.90
N PHE A 969 9.87 6.71 17.78
CA PHE A 969 9.50 7.45 16.57
C PHE A 969 9.90 8.93 16.54
N VAL A 970 10.17 9.52 17.69
CA VAL A 970 10.96 10.74 17.73
C VAL A 970 12.41 10.37 17.49
N SER A 971 13.10 11.16 16.66
CA SER A 971 14.55 11.06 16.60
C SER A 971 15.08 11.20 18.02
N ALA A 972 15.79 10.19 18.50
CA ALA A 972 16.66 10.39 19.64
C ALA A 972 17.48 11.66 19.36
N PRO A 973 17.79 12.47 20.39
CA PRO A 973 18.65 13.63 20.21
C PRO A 973 19.84 13.20 19.33
N PRO A 974 20.16 13.95 18.25
CA PRO A 974 21.29 13.60 17.42
C PRO A 974 22.50 13.45 18.33
N LEU A 975 23.34 12.47 18.00
CA LEU A 975 24.58 12.26 18.75
C LEU A 975 25.27 13.61 18.88
N LYS A 976 25.58 13.99 20.11
CA LYS A 976 26.25 15.25 20.36
C LYS A 976 27.68 15.11 19.85
N ALA A 977 28.10 16.06 19.02
CA ALA A 977 29.47 16.12 18.56
C ALA A 977 30.32 16.80 19.63
N PHE A 978 31.47 16.20 19.95
CA PHE A 978 32.48 16.80 20.81
C PHE A 978 33.81 16.84 20.04
N GLY A 979 34.46 17.99 20.04
CA GLY A 979 35.85 18.13 19.61
C GLY A 979 36.75 18.43 20.80
N SER A 980 38.03 18.66 20.56
CA SER A 980 38.98 19.02 21.64
C SER A 980 38.62 20.34 22.37
N ASP A 981 37.76 21.15 21.77
CA ASP A 981 37.26 22.44 22.24
C ASP A 981 35.89 22.35 22.96
N GLY A 982 35.29 21.16 23.07
CA GLY A 982 34.01 20.93 23.73
C GLY A 982 32.87 20.55 22.77
N GLU A 983 31.62 20.82 23.17
CA GLU A 983 30.41 20.46 22.41
C GLU A 983 30.26 21.31 21.12
N ARG A 984 30.11 20.63 19.98
CA ARG A 984 29.99 21.22 18.64
C ARG A 984 28.56 21.16 18.12
N GLY A 985 27.72 22.11 18.54
CA GLY A 985 26.27 22.10 18.25
C GLY A 985 25.84 22.21 16.77
N GLY A 986 26.78 22.40 15.83
CA GLY A 986 26.51 22.49 14.38
C GLY A 986 26.79 21.21 13.58
N GLU A 987 27.55 20.27 14.13
CA GLU A 987 28.00 19.07 13.41
C GLU A 987 27.00 17.90 13.57
N ARG A 988 26.88 17.05 12.55
CA ARG A 988 25.93 15.93 12.52
C ARG A 988 26.61 14.64 12.10
N CYS A 989 26.25 13.54 12.75
CA CYS A 989 26.67 12.19 12.36
C CYS A 989 25.88 11.71 11.14
N PHE A 990 26.57 11.09 10.18
CA PHE A 990 25.97 10.50 8.97
C PHE A 990 25.94 8.96 8.98
N GLU A 991 26.57 8.32 9.98
CA GLU A 991 26.61 6.86 10.10
C GLU A 991 25.28 6.33 10.66
N VAL A 992 24.52 5.63 9.83
CA VAL A 992 23.15 5.16 10.18
C VAL A 992 23.20 4.11 11.28
N ALA A 993 24.23 3.24 11.29
CA ALA A 993 24.41 2.22 12.32
C ALA A 993 24.86 2.80 13.68
N ALA A 994 25.38 4.04 13.71
CA ALA A 994 25.80 4.71 14.94
C ALA A 994 24.62 5.30 15.73
N GLY A 995 23.46 5.50 15.09
CA GLY A 995 22.30 6.13 15.70
C GLY A 995 21.76 5.39 16.93
N ALA A 996 21.23 6.14 17.90
CA ALA A 996 20.71 5.63 19.17
C ALA A 996 19.60 4.56 19.03
N GLN A 997 18.86 4.57 17.93
CA GLN A 997 17.72 3.69 17.66
C GLN A 997 18.01 2.69 16.52
N SER A 998 19.28 2.55 16.13
CA SER A 998 19.66 1.72 14.98
C SER A 998 19.49 0.22 15.24
N GLY A 999 19.42 -0.22 16.50
CA GLY A 999 19.43 -1.64 16.87
C GLY A 999 20.78 -2.33 16.62
N TYR A 1000 21.83 -1.55 16.40
CA TYR A 1000 23.20 -2.02 16.20
C TYR A 1000 24.07 -1.64 17.40
N ARG A 1001 25.13 -2.42 17.68
CA ARG A 1001 26.20 -2.06 18.63
C ARG A 1001 27.54 -2.02 17.94
N VAL A 1002 28.48 -1.19 18.41
CA VAL A 1002 29.87 -1.24 17.94
C VAL A 1002 30.47 -2.57 18.41
N ALA A 1003 30.84 -3.44 17.47
CA ALA A 1003 31.38 -4.76 17.75
C ALA A 1003 32.89 -4.83 17.58
N ARG A 1004 33.44 -4.05 16.63
CA ARG A 1004 34.88 -4.04 16.31
C ARG A 1004 35.34 -2.66 15.88
N ILE A 1005 36.59 -2.34 16.22
CA ILE A 1005 37.30 -1.12 15.83
C ILE A 1005 38.48 -1.50 14.94
N LEU A 1006 38.60 -0.83 13.79
CA LEU A 1006 39.68 -0.99 12.83
C LEU A 1006 40.39 0.36 12.65
N MET A 1007 41.71 0.39 12.78
CA MET A 1007 42.52 1.60 12.69
C MET A 1007 43.71 1.41 11.74
N TRP A 1008 44.02 2.46 10.97
CA TRP A 1008 45.14 2.54 10.04
C TRP A 1008 46.03 3.71 10.42
N GLY A 1009 47.33 3.49 10.49
CA GLY A 1009 48.29 4.53 10.78
C GLY A 1009 49.67 3.98 11.08
N SER A 1010 50.70 4.72 10.69
CA SER A 1010 52.11 4.40 10.95
C SER A 1010 52.78 5.58 11.65
N ASP A 1011 53.52 6.40 10.92
CA ASP A 1011 54.12 7.64 11.44
C ASP A 1011 53.09 8.75 11.67
N CYS A 1012 51.93 8.65 11.01
CA CYS A 1012 50.75 9.49 11.23
C CYS A 1012 49.48 8.62 11.22
N PHE A 1013 48.38 9.16 11.72
CA PHE A 1013 47.09 8.49 11.73
C PHE A 1013 46.38 8.65 10.37
N ASP A 1014 46.03 7.53 9.74
CA ASP A 1014 45.51 7.50 8.36
C ASP A 1014 43.99 7.29 8.29
N GLY A 1015 43.38 6.54 9.20
CA GLY A 1015 41.93 6.31 9.19
C GLY A 1015 41.37 5.35 10.24
N LEU A 1016 40.04 5.33 10.34
CA LEU A 1016 39.27 4.51 11.28
C LEU A 1016 38.00 3.96 10.65
N GLN A 1017 37.60 2.74 11.04
CA GLN A 1017 36.30 2.17 10.71
C GLN A 1017 35.73 1.41 11.92
N PHE A 1018 34.44 1.62 12.20
CA PHE A 1018 33.68 0.78 13.13
C PHE A 1018 32.92 -0.30 12.37
N ALA A 1019 32.82 -1.50 12.94
CA ALA A 1019 31.91 -2.54 12.49
C ALA A 1019 30.86 -2.83 13.57
N TYR A 1020 29.65 -3.15 13.12
CA TYR A 1020 28.45 -3.16 13.94
C TYR A 1020 27.72 -4.50 13.89
N ASP A 1021 27.21 -4.97 15.04
CA ASP A 1021 26.38 -6.18 15.13
C ASP A 1021 24.94 -5.84 15.50
N LYS A 1022 23.97 -6.53 14.89
CA LYS A 1022 22.54 -6.39 15.17
C LYS A 1022 22.15 -7.15 16.45
N THR A 1023 21.39 -6.52 17.35
CA THR A 1023 21.10 -7.07 18.69
C THR A 1023 19.97 -8.11 18.76
N ASP A 1024 19.20 -8.31 17.68
CA ASP A 1024 18.03 -9.20 17.65
C ASP A 1024 18.32 -10.54 16.97
N ASN A 1025 18.81 -11.53 17.73
CA ASN A 1025 18.56 -12.98 17.63
C ASN A 1025 19.71 -13.77 18.28
N LEU A 1026 19.46 -14.33 19.47
CA LEU A 1026 20.43 -15.17 20.19
C LEU A 1026 20.68 -16.55 19.53
N ASN A 1027 20.01 -16.88 18.42
CA ASN A 1027 20.01 -18.22 17.81
C ASN A 1027 20.46 -18.27 16.34
N VAL A 1028 21.00 -17.18 15.78
CA VAL A 1028 21.58 -17.13 14.43
C VAL A 1028 22.92 -16.43 14.51
N ALA A 1029 23.94 -16.88 13.76
CA ALA A 1029 25.23 -16.20 13.70
C ALA A 1029 25.02 -14.70 13.36
N PRO A 1030 25.54 -13.74 14.16
CA PRO A 1030 25.27 -12.33 13.99
C PRO A 1030 25.76 -11.85 12.61
N ALA A 1031 24.90 -11.13 11.89
CA ALA A 1031 25.28 -10.47 10.65
C ALA A 1031 26.02 -9.17 10.99
N THR A 1032 27.35 -9.18 10.95
CA THR A 1032 28.20 -8.00 11.15
C THR A 1032 28.16 -7.09 9.90
N VAL A 1033 27.95 -5.79 10.12
CA VAL A 1033 27.96 -4.76 9.07
C VAL A 1033 29.12 -3.79 9.31
N CYS A 1034 30.01 -3.61 8.33
CA CYS A 1034 31.05 -2.59 8.40
C CYS A 1034 30.46 -1.20 8.12
N GLY A 1035 30.72 -0.24 9.01
CA GLY A 1035 30.38 1.17 8.80
C GLY A 1035 31.32 1.86 7.81
N LEU A 1036 31.19 3.18 7.67
CA LEU A 1036 32.03 3.97 6.78
C LEU A 1036 33.49 3.99 7.26
N LEU A 1037 34.43 3.71 6.36
CA LEU A 1037 35.87 3.93 6.59
C LEU A 1037 36.17 5.44 6.44
N VAL A 1038 36.46 6.09 7.56
CA VAL A 1038 36.80 7.52 7.62
C VAL A 1038 38.32 7.66 7.68
N GLY A 1039 38.94 7.96 6.52
CA GLY A 1039 40.39 8.03 6.40
C GLY A 1039 40.87 8.67 5.11
N ASN A 1040 42.16 8.99 5.05
CA ASN A 1040 42.84 9.53 3.88
C ASN A 1040 43.05 8.46 2.78
N ALA A 1041 43.70 8.82 1.68
CA ALA A 1041 43.93 7.90 0.56
C ALA A 1041 44.78 6.66 0.94
N ASN A 1042 45.61 6.73 1.99
CA ASN A 1042 46.40 5.59 2.45
C ASN A 1042 45.51 4.55 3.12
N ALA A 1043 44.62 4.98 4.03
CA ALA A 1043 43.65 4.08 4.66
C ALA A 1043 42.74 3.41 3.62
N GLN A 1044 42.29 4.15 2.60
CA GLN A 1044 41.45 3.59 1.53
C GLN A 1044 42.18 2.52 0.70
N ARG A 1045 43.47 2.74 0.35
CA ARG A 1045 44.26 1.75 -0.40
C ARG A 1045 44.58 0.48 0.40
N GLN A 1046 44.68 0.61 1.72
CA GLN A 1046 45.02 -0.49 2.63
C GLN A 1046 43.79 -1.00 3.41
N ALA A 1047 42.58 -0.76 2.92
CA ALA A 1047 41.34 -1.07 3.64
C ALA A 1047 41.19 -2.56 4.05
N SER A 1048 41.89 -3.49 3.39
CA SER A 1048 41.89 -4.92 3.74
C SER A 1048 42.91 -5.30 4.84
N GLN A 1049 43.81 -4.41 5.23
CA GLN A 1049 44.90 -4.66 6.18
C GLN A 1049 44.99 -3.54 7.24
N PRO A 1050 44.17 -3.59 8.31
CA PRO A 1050 44.24 -2.63 9.40
C PRO A 1050 45.54 -2.77 10.20
N THR A 1051 46.11 -1.65 10.65
CA THR A 1051 47.32 -1.65 11.49
C THR A 1051 47.01 -2.08 12.92
N ALA A 1052 45.84 -1.70 13.44
CA ALA A 1052 45.37 -2.10 14.76
C ALA A 1052 43.89 -2.47 14.72
N MET A 1053 43.51 -3.48 15.51
CA MET A 1053 42.14 -3.99 15.59
C MET A 1053 41.78 -4.36 17.03
N LEU A 1054 40.57 -3.96 17.46
CA LEU A 1054 40.02 -4.28 18.77
C LEU A 1054 38.60 -4.86 18.64
N ASP A 1055 38.41 -6.10 19.08
CA ASP A 1055 37.08 -6.72 19.28
C ASP A 1055 36.50 -6.34 20.66
N LEU A 1056 35.21 -5.96 20.68
CA LEU A 1056 34.46 -5.56 21.87
C LEU A 1056 33.48 -6.66 22.30
N LEU A 1057 33.45 -6.99 23.60
CA LEU A 1057 32.44 -7.88 24.19
C LEU A 1057 31.03 -7.30 24.05
N PRO A 1058 29.94 -8.10 24.04
CA PRO A 1058 28.56 -7.61 23.88
C PRO A 1058 28.18 -6.43 24.79
N ASP A 1059 28.77 -6.36 25.97
CA ASP A 1059 28.57 -5.33 27.00
C ASP A 1059 29.74 -4.33 27.15
N GLU A 1060 30.70 -4.35 26.23
CA GLU A 1060 31.81 -3.41 26.17
C GLU A 1060 31.54 -2.30 25.15
N ILE A 1061 31.81 -1.06 25.56
CA ILE A 1061 31.56 0.16 24.80
C ILE A 1061 32.77 1.11 24.83
N VAL A 1062 32.89 1.99 23.84
CA VAL A 1062 33.93 3.03 23.78
C VAL A 1062 33.45 4.26 24.54
N THR A 1063 34.24 4.78 25.47
CA THR A 1063 33.82 5.87 26.38
C THR A 1063 34.60 7.17 26.17
N ARG A 1064 35.85 7.07 25.69
CA ARG A 1064 36.75 8.23 25.56
C ARG A 1064 37.69 8.11 24.36
N MET A 1065 38.03 9.26 23.78
CA MET A 1065 39.06 9.40 22.75
C MET A 1065 40.09 10.45 23.16
N SER A 1066 41.36 10.06 23.13
CA SER A 1066 42.53 10.93 23.33
C SER A 1066 43.53 10.71 22.20
N GLY A 1067 44.54 11.55 22.06
CA GLY A 1067 45.57 11.35 21.04
C GLY A 1067 46.69 12.37 21.09
N ARG A 1068 47.56 12.33 20.08
CA ARG A 1068 48.63 13.32 19.89
C ARG A 1068 48.43 14.05 18.55
N LYS A 1069 48.58 15.37 18.57
CA LYS A 1069 48.42 16.28 17.42
C LYS A 1069 49.59 17.26 17.31
N GLY A 1070 50.03 17.48 16.09
CA GLY A 1070 50.87 18.60 15.66
C GLY A 1070 50.05 19.54 14.78
N ALA A 1071 50.52 19.76 13.54
CA ALA A 1071 49.71 20.41 12.51
C ALA A 1071 48.52 19.54 12.03
N TRP A 1072 48.60 18.23 12.26
CA TRP A 1072 47.58 17.22 11.98
C TRP A 1072 47.52 16.20 13.12
N ILE A 1073 46.61 15.23 13.03
CA ILE A 1073 46.47 14.16 14.02
C ILE A 1073 47.55 13.12 13.76
N ASP A 1074 48.46 12.96 14.72
CA ASP A 1074 49.57 12.01 14.62
C ASP A 1074 49.16 10.64 15.12
N SER A 1075 48.44 10.57 16.25
CA SER A 1075 47.90 9.32 16.81
C SER A 1075 46.59 9.50 17.55
N ILE A 1076 45.81 8.42 17.60
CA ILE A 1076 44.55 8.32 18.34
C ILE A 1076 44.59 7.10 19.26
N THR A 1077 44.07 7.29 20.47
CA THR A 1077 43.80 6.26 21.47
C THR A 1077 42.31 6.27 21.83
N LEU A 1078 41.66 5.11 21.71
CA LEU A 1078 40.28 4.91 22.16
C LEU A 1078 40.26 4.05 23.42
N HIS A 1079 39.43 4.41 24.40
CA HIS A 1079 39.29 3.73 25.69
C HIS A 1079 37.88 3.14 25.85
N THR A 1080 37.78 1.98 26.50
CA THR A 1080 36.51 1.29 26.78
C THR A 1080 36.10 1.37 28.24
N ASN A 1081 34.82 1.07 28.53
CA ASN A 1081 34.31 1.00 29.91
C ASN A 1081 35.00 -0.07 30.79
N PHE A 1082 35.60 -1.10 30.19
CA PHE A 1082 36.37 -2.12 30.93
C PHE A 1082 37.87 -1.78 31.04
N GLY A 1083 38.26 -0.54 30.75
CA GLY A 1083 39.65 -0.07 30.90
C GLY A 1083 40.60 -0.60 29.84
N ARG A 1084 40.09 -1.18 28.74
CA ARG A 1084 40.91 -1.51 27.57
C ARG A 1084 41.12 -0.27 26.71
N SER A 1085 42.24 -0.23 26.01
CA SER A 1085 42.49 0.82 25.02
C SER A 1085 43.17 0.28 23.77
N ILE A 1086 42.97 0.99 22.66
CA ILE A 1086 43.64 0.74 21.38
C ILE A 1086 44.24 2.06 20.88
N THR A 1087 45.52 2.03 20.50
CA THR A 1087 46.25 3.19 19.99
C THR A 1087 46.79 2.90 18.59
N CYS A 1088 46.72 3.89 17.68
CA CYS A 1088 47.27 3.80 16.34
C CYS A 1088 47.79 5.17 15.88
N GLY A 1089 48.90 5.19 15.12
CA GLY A 1089 49.57 6.38 14.63
C GLY A 1089 50.93 6.66 15.31
N GLY A 1090 51.51 7.82 15.02
CA GLY A 1090 52.88 8.18 15.39
C GLY A 1090 53.01 8.96 16.69
N LYS A 1091 54.26 9.40 16.96
CA LYS A 1091 54.60 10.00 18.25
C LYS A 1091 53.96 11.37 18.43
N GLY A 1092 53.93 12.29 17.47
CA GLY A 1092 53.33 13.63 17.63
C GLY A 1092 53.95 14.51 18.73
N GLU A 1093 53.59 15.79 18.76
CA GLU A 1093 54.21 16.79 19.66
C GLU A 1093 53.30 17.28 20.80
N GLY A 1094 51.99 17.45 20.57
CA GLY A 1094 51.04 17.94 21.58
C GLY A 1094 49.94 16.94 21.90
N ASP A 1095 49.57 16.81 23.17
CA ASP A 1095 48.47 15.92 23.56
C ASP A 1095 47.11 16.62 23.34
N PHE A 1096 46.10 15.85 22.98
CA PHE A 1096 44.72 16.32 22.99
C PHE A 1096 43.79 15.25 23.55
N ASP A 1097 42.70 15.74 24.14
CA ASP A 1097 41.61 14.92 24.63
C ASP A 1097 40.31 15.51 24.14
N VAL A 1098 39.32 14.64 23.93
CA VAL A 1098 37.97 15.08 23.57
C VAL A 1098 37.07 14.91 24.79
N PRO A 1099 36.65 16.00 25.45
CA PRO A 1099 35.90 15.94 26.70
C PRO A 1099 34.47 15.45 26.42
N THR A 1100 34.25 14.16 26.62
CA THR A 1100 32.92 13.54 26.54
C THR A 1100 32.24 13.51 27.91
N PRO A 1101 30.90 13.61 28.00
CA PRO A 1101 30.17 13.47 29.25
C PRO A 1101 30.42 12.11 29.93
N ALA A 1102 30.40 12.08 31.27
CA ALA A 1102 30.43 10.82 32.01
C ALA A 1102 29.27 9.91 31.62
N ASP A 1103 29.51 8.59 31.59
CA ASP A 1103 28.52 7.57 31.21
C ASP A 1103 27.99 7.70 29.77
N SER A 1104 28.85 8.10 28.83
CA SER A 1104 28.53 8.18 27.40
C SER A 1104 29.29 7.15 26.56
N GLU A 1105 28.68 6.74 25.46
CA GLU A 1105 29.20 5.82 24.46
C GLU A 1105 29.58 6.59 23.18
N ILE A 1106 30.80 6.44 22.70
CA ILE A 1106 31.24 6.92 21.39
C ILE A 1106 30.76 5.92 20.33
N ARG A 1107 29.95 6.40 19.39
CA ARG A 1107 29.28 5.57 18.36
C ARG A 1107 29.82 5.77 16.96
N ALA A 1108 30.39 6.94 16.70
CA ALA A 1108 31.02 7.32 15.44
C ALA A 1108 32.06 8.41 15.69
N ILE A 1109 33.03 8.52 14.77
CA ILE A 1109 34.08 9.54 14.78
C ILE A 1109 34.22 10.07 13.36
N SER A 1110 34.31 11.38 13.20
CA SER A 1110 34.63 12.02 11.93
C SER A 1110 35.89 12.86 12.01
N PHE A 1111 36.54 13.03 10.86
CA PHE A 1111 37.70 13.88 10.68
C PHE A 1111 37.49 14.80 9.49
N LYS A 1112 38.18 15.94 9.48
CA LYS A 1112 38.42 16.68 8.25
C LYS A 1112 39.50 15.95 7.45
N ILE A 1113 39.10 15.45 6.29
CA ILE A 1113 39.93 14.60 5.42
C ILE A 1113 40.68 15.47 4.41
N GLY A 1114 42.00 15.42 4.46
CA GLY A 1114 42.91 15.85 3.39
C GLY A 1114 43.99 14.78 3.18
N ASP A 1115 45.19 15.19 2.80
CA ASP A 1115 46.36 14.28 2.78
C ASP A 1115 46.63 13.70 4.18
N HIS A 1116 46.34 14.50 5.22
CA HIS A 1116 46.37 14.11 6.63
C HIS A 1116 45.01 14.37 7.28
N LEU A 1117 44.74 13.68 8.40
CA LEU A 1117 43.51 13.86 9.17
C LEU A 1117 43.67 15.00 10.17
N THR A 1118 42.67 15.88 10.21
CA THR A 1118 42.62 17.03 11.13
C THR A 1118 41.23 17.10 11.77
N ASP A 1119 41.14 17.87 12.86
CA ASP A 1119 39.86 18.28 13.47
C ASP A 1119 38.89 17.12 13.76
N ALA A 1120 39.22 16.31 14.77
CA ALA A 1120 38.43 15.15 15.14
C ALA A 1120 37.17 15.54 15.91
N SER A 1121 36.05 14.95 15.51
CA SER A 1121 34.76 15.06 16.19
C SER A 1121 34.24 13.69 16.55
N VAL A 1122 33.96 13.48 17.84
CA VAL A 1122 33.34 12.24 18.34
C VAL A 1122 31.85 12.45 18.51
N PHE A 1123 31.06 11.47 18.10
CA PHE A 1123 29.62 11.49 18.23
C PHE A 1123 29.19 10.55 19.35
N VAL A 1124 28.67 11.15 20.43
CA VAL A 1124 28.36 10.42 21.66
C VAL A 1124 26.86 10.18 21.85
N LEU A 1125 26.55 9.00 22.38
CA LEU A 1125 25.26 8.60 22.89
C LEU A 1125 25.31 8.55 24.42
N GLN A 1126 24.33 9.13 25.10
CA GLN A 1126 24.25 9.07 26.56
C GLN A 1126 23.58 7.75 26.99
N ALA A 1127 24.26 6.89 27.75
CA ALA A 1127 23.85 5.50 27.96
C ALA A 1127 23.37 5.20 29.40
N ALA A 1128 22.08 4.85 29.56
CA ALA A 1128 21.51 4.28 30.78
C ALA A 1128 21.75 2.76 31.03
N PRO A 1129 21.97 1.88 30.02
CA PRO A 1129 22.04 0.43 30.23
C PRO A 1129 23.24 -0.09 31.02
N ILE A 1130 24.37 0.63 31.01
CA ILE A 1130 25.64 0.18 31.59
C ILE A 1130 25.50 0.00 33.11
N LYS A 1131 24.95 1.00 33.81
CA LYS A 1131 24.74 0.97 35.26
C LYS A 1131 23.85 -0.19 35.72
N ALA A 1132 22.87 -0.59 34.91
CA ALA A 1132 21.97 -1.70 35.25
C ALA A 1132 22.68 -3.05 35.22
N LEU A 1133 23.53 -3.28 34.22
CA LEU A 1133 24.34 -4.51 34.13
C LEU A 1133 25.41 -4.55 35.22
N GLU A 1134 26.06 -3.41 35.48
CA GLU A 1134 27.03 -3.28 36.57
C GLU A 1134 26.40 -3.61 37.92
N SER A 1135 25.17 -3.15 38.16
CA SER A 1135 24.41 -3.46 39.37
C SER A 1135 24.14 -4.96 39.52
N LYS A 1136 23.81 -5.67 38.42
CA LYS A 1136 23.51 -7.12 38.48
C LYS A 1136 24.74 -7.97 38.78
N LEU A 1137 25.86 -7.73 38.10
CA LEU A 1137 27.12 -8.45 38.34
C LEU A 1137 27.68 -8.17 39.75
N ALA A 1138 27.54 -6.93 40.22
CA ALA A 1138 27.88 -6.56 41.60
C ALA A 1138 26.98 -7.29 42.62
N GLN A 1139 25.66 -7.35 42.39
CA GLN A 1139 24.72 -8.09 43.25
C GLN A 1139 25.02 -9.59 43.30
N ASP A 1140 25.39 -10.21 42.18
CA ASP A 1140 25.73 -11.64 42.15
C ASP A 1140 27.05 -11.92 42.86
N LEU A 1141 28.05 -11.04 42.74
CA LEU A 1141 29.27 -11.12 43.54
C LEU A 1141 28.97 -10.96 45.04
N GLU A 1142 28.08 -10.03 45.39
CA GLU A 1142 27.69 -9.77 46.78
C GLU A 1142 26.94 -10.96 47.42
N LYS A 1143 26.20 -11.74 46.63
CA LYS A 1143 25.59 -13.01 47.09
C LYS A 1143 26.64 -14.08 47.39
N ILE A 1144 27.70 -14.15 46.57
CA ILE A 1144 28.77 -15.15 46.71
C ILE A 1144 29.74 -14.76 47.84
N LEU A 1145 30.07 -13.47 47.94
CA LEU A 1145 31.01 -12.88 48.89
C LEU A 1145 30.41 -11.63 49.58
N PRO A 1146 29.53 -11.81 50.58
CA PRO A 1146 28.87 -10.69 51.25
C PRO A 1146 29.84 -9.79 52.02
N SER A 1147 29.67 -8.47 51.89
CA SER A 1147 30.52 -7.40 52.44
C SER A 1147 30.70 -7.45 53.96
N GLY A 1148 29.77 -8.07 54.70
CA GLY A 1148 29.74 -8.07 56.16
C GLY A 1148 30.07 -9.39 56.86
N LYS A 1149 30.40 -10.48 56.15
CA LYS A 1149 30.48 -11.84 56.75
C LYS A 1149 31.80 -12.58 56.59
N ASN A 1150 32.74 -12.12 55.75
CA ASN A 1150 33.94 -12.90 55.45
C ASN A 1150 35.23 -12.04 55.55
N PRO A 1151 36.07 -12.23 56.60
CA PRO A 1151 37.29 -11.44 56.78
C PRO A 1151 38.31 -11.65 55.66
N ASN A 1152 38.19 -12.74 54.89
CA ASN A 1152 39.09 -13.08 53.80
C ASN A 1152 38.68 -12.51 52.43
N ARG A 1153 37.59 -11.73 52.35
CA ARG A 1153 37.06 -11.14 51.10
C ARG A 1153 38.12 -10.36 50.32
N GLN A 1154 38.86 -9.47 50.99
CA GLN A 1154 39.89 -8.64 50.33
C GLN A 1154 41.09 -9.45 49.84
N LEU A 1155 41.49 -10.51 50.56
CA LEU A 1155 42.57 -11.40 50.14
C LEU A 1155 42.19 -12.15 48.86
N ALA A 1156 40.97 -12.67 48.80
CA ALA A 1156 40.46 -13.39 47.63
C ALA A 1156 40.32 -12.46 46.41
N ILE A 1157 39.78 -11.25 46.57
CA ILE A 1157 39.67 -10.24 45.51
C ILE A 1157 41.07 -9.86 44.99
N SER A 1158 42.03 -9.60 45.88
CA SER A 1158 43.40 -9.23 45.49
C SER A 1158 44.10 -10.35 44.71
N ALA A 1159 43.91 -11.61 45.13
CA ALA A 1159 44.46 -12.76 44.41
C ALA A 1159 43.81 -12.93 43.03
N ALA A 1160 42.47 -12.78 42.93
CA ALA A 1160 41.75 -12.83 41.66
C ALA A 1160 42.20 -11.74 40.68
N LEU A 1161 42.36 -10.50 41.15
CA LEU A 1161 42.90 -9.39 40.35
C LEU A 1161 44.29 -9.69 39.80
N ARG A 1162 45.16 -10.33 40.60
CA ARG A 1162 46.48 -10.75 40.16
C ARG A 1162 46.43 -11.82 39.07
N TYR A 1163 45.58 -12.83 39.23
CA TYR A 1163 45.43 -13.89 38.23
C TYR A 1163 44.88 -13.35 36.91
N LEU A 1164 43.79 -12.58 36.98
CA LEU A 1164 43.17 -11.96 35.81
C LEU A 1164 44.12 -10.96 35.14
N GLY A 1165 44.91 -10.21 35.91
CA GLY A 1165 45.92 -9.28 35.38
C GLY A 1165 47.01 -9.99 34.57
N ASN A 1166 47.46 -11.16 35.01
CA ASN A 1166 48.41 -11.97 34.23
C ASN A 1166 47.80 -12.45 32.90
N ILE A 1167 46.52 -12.87 32.93
CA ILE A 1167 45.79 -13.32 31.73
C ILE A 1167 45.56 -12.15 30.76
N ALA A 1168 45.20 -10.97 31.28
CA ALA A 1168 45.00 -9.77 30.48
C ALA A 1168 46.29 -9.29 29.81
N HIS A 1169 47.43 -9.39 30.51
CA HIS A 1169 48.74 -8.98 30.00
C HIS A 1169 49.31 -9.93 28.95
N ASP A 1170 49.26 -11.24 29.20
CA ASP A 1170 49.75 -12.26 28.27
C ASP A 1170 48.75 -13.41 28.12
N PRO A 1171 47.70 -13.23 27.29
CA PRO A 1171 46.66 -14.25 27.11
C PRO A 1171 47.16 -15.46 26.33
N LYS A 1172 48.38 -15.46 25.77
CA LYS A 1172 48.94 -16.61 25.02
C LYS A 1172 49.57 -17.64 25.95
N GLU A 1173 50.02 -17.19 27.10
CA GLU A 1173 50.76 -18.00 28.06
C GLU A 1173 49.81 -18.88 28.87
N SER A 1174 49.86 -20.19 28.61
CA SER A 1174 48.94 -21.17 29.19
C SER A 1174 49.10 -21.31 30.70
N LYS A 1175 50.28 -21.00 31.26
CA LYS A 1175 50.53 -21.05 32.71
C LYS A 1175 49.70 -20.01 33.50
N PHE A 1176 49.27 -18.92 32.84
CA PHE A 1176 48.43 -17.90 33.48
C PHE A 1176 46.95 -18.25 33.45
N GLN A 1177 46.54 -19.07 32.48
CA GLN A 1177 45.16 -19.52 32.34
C GLN A 1177 44.81 -20.68 33.27
N ARG A 1178 45.78 -21.32 33.91
CA ARG A 1178 45.58 -22.53 34.72
C ARG A 1178 46.24 -22.41 36.08
N ILE A 1179 45.43 -22.46 37.13
CA ILE A 1179 45.86 -22.26 38.53
C ILE A 1179 45.67 -23.56 39.31
N ARG A 1180 46.74 -24.09 39.92
CA ARG A 1180 46.66 -25.27 40.80
C ARG A 1180 46.11 -24.85 42.16
N ALA A 1181 45.07 -25.51 42.66
CA ALA A 1181 44.44 -25.18 43.94
C ALA A 1181 45.37 -25.39 45.15
N SER A 1182 46.32 -26.32 45.06
CA SER A 1182 47.36 -26.55 46.08
C SER A 1182 48.51 -25.52 46.05
N ASN A 1183 48.50 -24.56 45.12
CA ASN A 1183 49.48 -23.47 45.09
C ASN A 1183 49.41 -22.67 46.41
N LYS A 1184 50.57 -22.45 47.06
CA LYS A 1184 50.65 -21.73 48.34
C LYS A 1184 49.95 -20.36 48.32
N TYR A 1185 50.07 -19.62 47.22
CA TYR A 1185 49.43 -18.32 47.06
C TYR A 1185 47.91 -18.45 46.87
N PHE A 1186 47.43 -19.46 46.13
CA PHE A 1186 45.99 -19.72 46.00
C PHE A 1186 45.38 -20.17 47.33
N ALA A 1187 45.99 -21.16 47.99
CA ALA A 1187 45.51 -21.71 49.26
C ALA A 1187 45.44 -20.64 50.36
N ALA A 1188 46.44 -19.75 50.44
CA ALA A 1188 46.51 -18.70 51.45
C ALA A 1188 45.54 -17.52 51.23
N ASN A 1189 45.06 -17.29 50.00
CA ASN A 1189 44.25 -16.10 49.67
C ASN A 1189 42.82 -16.43 49.22
N VAL A 1190 42.64 -17.46 48.39
CA VAL A 1190 41.32 -17.88 47.87
C VAL A 1190 40.83 -19.14 48.58
N GLY A 1191 41.71 -20.11 48.85
CA GLY A 1191 41.37 -21.36 49.52
C GLY A 1191 40.82 -21.17 50.95
N VAL A 1192 41.20 -20.08 51.62
CA VAL A 1192 40.69 -19.68 52.95
C VAL A 1192 39.18 -19.34 52.97
N LEU A 1193 38.52 -19.26 51.82
CA LEU A 1193 37.07 -19.08 51.72
C LEU A 1193 36.26 -20.38 51.95
N GLY A 1194 36.92 -21.55 51.95
CA GLY A 1194 36.27 -22.87 51.94
C GLY A 1194 35.96 -23.35 50.52
N SER A 1195 35.92 -24.67 50.32
CA SER A 1195 35.88 -25.29 48.98
C SER A 1195 34.73 -24.80 48.10
N GLU A 1196 33.52 -24.75 48.64
CA GLU A 1196 32.30 -24.39 47.88
C GLU A 1196 32.26 -22.90 47.49
N VAL A 1197 32.64 -22.03 48.42
CA VAL A 1197 32.66 -20.57 48.21
C VAL A 1197 33.81 -20.18 47.29
N ALA A 1198 34.99 -20.79 47.47
CA ALA A 1198 36.14 -20.60 46.58
C ALA A 1198 35.80 -21.04 45.16
N LYS A 1199 35.12 -22.19 44.99
CA LYS A 1199 34.63 -22.65 43.69
C LYS A 1199 33.67 -21.65 43.04
N SER A 1200 32.62 -21.24 43.76
CA SER A 1200 31.62 -20.30 43.26
C SER A 1200 32.23 -18.94 42.88
N PHE A 1201 33.19 -18.45 43.66
CA PHE A 1201 33.92 -17.23 43.38
C PHE A 1201 34.82 -17.35 42.15
N MET A 1202 35.54 -18.47 42.00
CA MET A 1202 36.39 -18.71 40.83
C MET A 1202 35.56 -18.88 39.55
N ILE A 1203 34.39 -19.53 39.62
CA ILE A 1203 33.42 -19.59 38.52
C ILE A 1203 32.93 -18.20 38.14
N TRP A 1204 32.60 -17.35 39.13
CA TRP A 1204 32.23 -15.96 38.87
C TRP A 1204 33.38 -15.17 38.22
N CYS A 1205 34.64 -15.48 38.56
CA CYS A 1205 35.83 -14.90 37.93
C CYS A 1205 36.11 -15.44 36.51
N GLY A 1206 35.33 -16.40 36.00
CA GLY A 1206 35.50 -16.98 34.66
C GLY A 1206 36.38 -18.23 34.60
N PHE A 1207 36.60 -18.90 35.73
CA PHE A 1207 37.37 -20.15 35.78
C PHE A 1207 36.48 -21.38 35.97
N GLU A 1208 36.84 -22.48 35.33
CA GLU A 1208 36.21 -23.78 35.49
C GLU A 1208 37.11 -24.77 36.22
N GLU A 1209 36.48 -25.72 36.90
CA GLU A 1209 37.15 -26.76 37.66
C GLU A 1209 37.65 -27.88 36.74
N THR A 1210 38.93 -28.21 36.84
CA THR A 1210 39.58 -29.24 36.01
C THR A 1210 40.48 -30.11 36.89
N PHE A 1211 40.50 -31.41 36.64
CA PHE A 1211 41.32 -32.37 37.38
C PHE A 1211 42.39 -32.95 36.48
N ASP A 1212 43.60 -33.09 37.02
CA ASP A 1212 44.74 -33.68 36.32
C ASP A 1212 45.59 -34.44 37.32
N HIS A 1213 45.70 -35.76 37.15
CA HIS A 1213 46.44 -36.66 38.05
C HIS A 1213 46.18 -36.43 39.56
N GLU A 1214 44.89 -36.38 39.95
CA GLU A 1214 44.39 -36.15 41.33
C GLU A 1214 44.59 -34.73 41.90
N ASP A 1215 45.24 -33.83 41.16
CA ASP A 1215 45.34 -32.42 41.52
C ASP A 1215 44.19 -31.58 40.94
N LEU A 1216 43.65 -30.70 41.78
CA LEU A 1216 42.61 -29.74 41.41
C LEU A 1216 43.20 -28.47 40.77
N PHE A 1217 42.67 -28.09 39.61
CA PHE A 1217 43.03 -26.87 38.88
C PHE A 1217 41.79 -26.02 38.53
N PHE A 1218 41.96 -24.70 38.57
CA PHE A 1218 41.03 -23.73 38.02
C PHE A 1218 41.57 -23.23 36.67
N THR A 1219 40.86 -23.52 35.59
CA THR A 1219 41.25 -23.16 34.21
C THR A 1219 40.31 -22.07 33.68
N PHE A 1220 40.87 -20.98 33.17
CA PHE A 1220 40.09 -19.86 32.64
C PHE A 1220 39.37 -20.29 31.34
N GLN A 1221 38.05 -20.35 31.40
CA GLN A 1221 37.16 -20.81 30.32
C GLN A 1221 35.93 -19.90 30.29
N PRO A 1222 35.98 -18.79 29.53
CA PRO A 1222 34.83 -17.90 29.42
C PRO A 1222 33.72 -18.59 28.62
N TRP A 1223 32.52 -18.71 29.22
CA TRP A 1223 31.40 -19.51 28.70
C TRP A 1223 30.87 -19.05 27.32
N GLN A 1224 30.38 -20.03 26.55
CA GLN A 1224 29.78 -19.99 25.19
C GLN A 1224 30.75 -19.83 24.01
N LEU A 1225 31.23 -20.96 23.47
CA LEU A 1225 31.23 -21.31 22.03
C LEU A 1225 31.84 -22.71 21.84
N GLN A 1226 31.33 -23.47 20.88
CA GLN A 1226 31.85 -24.80 20.50
C GLN A 1226 33.26 -24.73 19.85
N ASP A 1227 33.84 -23.53 19.73
CA ASP A 1227 35.15 -23.22 19.14
C ASP A 1227 36.09 -22.52 20.13
N LYS A 1228 37.40 -22.72 19.95
CA LYS A 1228 38.46 -22.13 20.78
C LYS A 1228 38.43 -20.58 20.71
N PRO A 1229 38.17 -19.85 21.81
CA PRO A 1229 38.03 -18.39 21.78
C PRO A 1229 39.32 -17.68 21.37
N SER A 1230 39.20 -16.54 20.68
CA SER A 1230 40.36 -15.75 20.26
C SER A 1230 41.09 -15.15 21.47
N LEU A 1231 42.41 -14.97 21.35
CA LEU A 1231 43.25 -14.42 22.42
C LEU A 1231 42.79 -13.02 22.87
N GLN A 1232 42.27 -12.20 21.93
CA GLN A 1232 41.71 -10.89 22.25
C GLN A 1232 40.45 -10.99 23.11
N ARG A 1233 39.61 -12.02 22.88
CA ARG A 1233 38.38 -12.26 23.65
C ARG A 1233 38.68 -12.76 25.06
N ILE A 1234 39.72 -13.59 25.21
CA ILE A 1234 40.22 -14.05 26.52
C ILE A 1234 40.71 -12.86 27.35
N ALA A 1235 41.54 -11.99 26.76
CA ALA A 1235 42.00 -10.78 27.43
C ALA A 1235 40.85 -9.82 27.77
N ALA A 1236 39.86 -9.71 26.88
CA ALA A 1236 38.68 -8.87 27.08
C ALA A 1236 37.84 -9.30 28.30
N GLU A 1237 37.55 -10.60 28.42
CA GLU A 1237 36.79 -11.11 29.56
C GLU A 1237 37.58 -10.95 30.88
N ALA A 1238 38.90 -11.10 30.85
CA ALA A 1238 39.74 -10.84 32.03
C ALA A 1238 39.65 -9.36 32.47
N HIS A 1239 39.75 -8.41 31.54
CA HIS A 1239 39.58 -6.98 31.80
C HIS A 1239 38.21 -6.64 32.39
N LYS A 1240 37.15 -7.23 31.86
CA LYS A 1240 35.78 -7.08 32.37
C LYS A 1240 35.68 -7.51 33.83
N ARG A 1241 36.18 -8.70 34.18
CA ARG A 1241 36.14 -9.20 35.57
C ARG A 1241 36.98 -8.33 36.51
N MET A 1242 38.13 -7.86 36.05
CA MET A 1242 38.97 -6.93 36.82
C MET A 1242 38.26 -5.62 37.13
N HIS A 1243 37.62 -5.00 36.14
CA HIS A 1243 36.86 -3.76 36.32
C HIS A 1243 35.81 -3.88 37.45
N PHE A 1244 35.04 -4.96 37.45
CA PHE A 1244 34.04 -5.21 38.49
C PHE A 1244 34.64 -5.44 39.87
N LEU A 1245 35.70 -6.26 39.96
CA LEU A 1245 36.40 -6.52 41.22
C LEU A 1245 37.03 -5.25 41.82
N GLN A 1246 37.54 -4.35 40.97
CA GLN A 1246 38.10 -3.07 41.40
C GLN A 1246 37.03 -2.12 41.95
N ASN A 1247 35.88 -2.03 41.29
CA ASN A 1247 34.77 -1.16 41.71
C ASN A 1247 34.06 -1.66 42.98
N VAL A 1248 33.94 -2.98 43.16
CA VAL A 1248 33.37 -3.60 44.38
C VAL A 1248 34.38 -3.66 45.53
N GLY A 1249 35.68 -3.66 45.24
CA GLY A 1249 36.74 -3.59 46.26
C GLY A 1249 36.97 -2.18 46.84
N ALA A 1250 36.50 -1.15 46.13
CA ALA A 1250 36.56 0.26 46.56
C ALA A 1250 35.34 0.70 47.41
N GLN A 1251 34.24 -0.07 47.36
CA GLN A 1251 33.06 0.05 48.24
C GLN A 1251 33.18 -0.90 49.43
#